data_AF-A0A380TTB5-F1
#
_entry.id   AF-A0A380TTB5-F1
#
_cell.length_a   1.000
_cell.length_b   1.000
_cell.length_c   1.000
_cell.angle_alpha   90.00
_cell.angle_beta   90.00
_cell.angle_gamma   90.00
#
_symmetry.space_group_name_H-M   'P 1'
#
loop_
_entity.id
_entity.type
_entity.pdbx_description
1 polymer ?
#
loop_
_entity_poly.entity_id
_entity_poly.type
_entity_poly.pdbx_seq_one_letter_code
_entity_poly.pdbx_strand_id
1 'polypeptide(L)'
;MIKRLFNPFLLGLMFVLSGNHLWAAELPTEKDLKAQIDAAKKGEQNEGNKALIQHLEDTQALLTQITKQKADNEALDKEIEQAQASLKASQANVNKLKNTNLPTLETLAKRSMAELQKELADVQVAGESVQQELTTINAKLVTQNSAPDKAQTTLTSNATRKQEIATLLGNVNISGAEKIKLETELVLLDLQNSYSQSLLRGSDNLTALYNSQLDEKKLAQQNLQSELSNLQNAINTKLVEESKNKVEQAAESQQKNAKSDTNPLIVKELNFNTRISEELLKQTTQLTQLSQDNLRIKSVLDNLQQTQRNIEEQISALQGTLVLSRIINKQKQSLPQDQMIKGLSKQIADLRVRVFDITEFKDSVSEPAIYIAKLEKDEKTTFTDKEKEQLKSILTERAKILAELIKSLNNQLNLSINIELNQQQVQTISDSLQKKLEQQSFWVKSNSPIDLDWFENFLPLTSFQLKDLAKKFDFSNWKDNLVPAAVLELLLALGVLLISRQKEQIKQRLTKINNSMRTVATDSQWNTPAAIFWTVILCLPSTFIFLMVFILVTYICFQDPTEVWPWGLKMSGYWLYFAFMVAMLRPNGIGFRHFNMPQKSNAVFRDILKRSVWVIGLMLNTAVFSHITEMGIAYDVIGQVFTVIVLISIIFIVAPGFRQAIAIYQNVAKDEESPRNVLLNIARAVLFLAPITLVILIVLGYYYTSLVIIEHLVSTYFAVITWIILRNVFYRTFNVASRRLAFRRLQEKREQALAKVTNTEQQIVQSEDDIPFDLREDTLAVSEIKNQMLKLTDMILWAALFALLYWVWSDLITVAYYLNGVTLWQQATETAQGVVMESITLLNLLVAFGILFVTYVLIRNLSGLLEALVFSNLKLSQGTPYTVTTLLTYLLVVLGATFAFATLGMSWSKLQWLFTALSVGLGFGMQEIFANFVSGIIILFERPVRIGDMITIGTFNGTVSKIRIRATTLIDNDSKEVIVPNKAFITERIVNWALTSSMTRLVISVGVAYGSDLELVKRLLLQAAEENPSVLKDPPPVVYFLTFGASTLDHELRVHVGQISDRMRTMDELNRRINQLFAEHNIEISFNQLDVFIKNQATNEEVKWATEKFNDKN
;
A
#
# COMPACT_ATOMS: atom_id res chain seq x y z
N MET A 1 37.37 -47.26 21.43
CA MET A 1 36.26 -47.68 22.30
C MET A 1 34.89 -47.76 21.57
N ILE A 2 34.82 -47.44 20.26
CA ILE A 2 33.56 -47.34 19.48
C ILE A 2 33.18 -48.64 18.73
N LYS A 3 34.04 -49.67 18.70
CA LYS A 3 33.76 -50.96 18.02
C LYS A 3 32.94 -51.98 18.83
N ARG A 4 32.67 -51.75 20.12
CA ARG A 4 31.92 -52.70 20.99
C ARG A 4 30.43 -52.37 21.19
N LEU A 5 29.97 -51.21 20.71
CA LEU A 5 28.55 -50.81 20.78
C LEU A 5 27.75 -51.08 19.49
N PHE A 6 28.41 -51.56 18.42
CA PHE A 6 27.77 -51.79 17.11
C PHE A 6 27.13 -53.19 16.94
N ASN A 7 27.47 -54.15 17.79
CA ASN A 7 27.00 -55.53 17.64
C ASN A 7 25.57 -55.84 18.17
N PRO A 8 25.00 -55.14 19.17
CA PRO A 8 23.63 -55.43 19.60
C PRO A 8 22.56 -54.73 18.74
N PHE A 9 22.90 -53.70 17.96
CA PHE A 9 21.95 -53.00 17.07
C PHE A 9 21.68 -53.77 15.75
N LEU A 10 22.67 -54.55 15.28
CA LEU A 10 22.54 -55.38 14.08
C LEU A 10 21.74 -56.67 14.32
N LEU A 11 21.70 -57.18 15.55
CA LEU A 11 20.88 -58.36 15.90
C LEU A 11 19.39 -58.02 16.08
N GLY A 12 19.05 -56.78 16.45
CA GLY A 12 17.66 -56.31 16.50
C GLY A 12 17.03 -56.06 15.12
N LEU A 13 17.87 -55.79 14.10
CA LEU A 13 17.41 -55.51 12.73
C LEU A 13 17.29 -56.78 11.86
N MET A 14 18.00 -57.86 12.21
CA MET A 14 17.88 -59.16 11.54
C MET A 14 16.61 -59.95 11.93
N PHE A 15 15.99 -59.65 13.06
CA PHE A 15 14.75 -60.31 13.51
C PHE A 15 13.46 -59.75 12.89
N VAL A 16 13.53 -58.67 12.11
CA VAL A 16 12.38 -58.11 11.35
C VAL A 16 12.40 -58.56 9.87
N LEU A 17 13.48 -59.23 9.43
CA LEU A 17 13.67 -59.66 8.04
C LEU A 17 13.32 -61.14 7.78
N SER A 18 12.68 -61.83 8.74
CA SER A 18 12.25 -63.21 8.53
C SER A 18 10.78 -63.42 8.92
N GLY A 19 9.97 -63.74 7.91
CA GLY A 19 8.66 -64.35 8.09
C GLY A 19 7.47 -63.40 7.99
N ASN A 20 7.10 -63.04 6.75
CA ASN A 20 5.74 -63.21 6.24
C ASN A 20 5.76 -63.01 4.72
N HIS A 21 5.95 -64.11 3.97
CA HIS A 21 5.37 -64.20 2.64
C HIS A 21 3.84 -64.17 2.82
N LEU A 22 3.27 -62.96 2.85
CA LEU A 22 1.84 -62.80 2.61
C LEU A 22 1.62 -63.33 1.20
N TRP A 23 0.82 -64.40 1.11
CA TRP A 23 0.35 -64.96 -0.15
C TRP A 23 -0.10 -63.82 -1.06
N ALA A 24 0.33 -63.83 -2.31
CA ALA A 24 -0.18 -62.90 -3.31
C ALA A 24 -1.70 -63.08 -3.39
N ALA A 25 -2.45 -62.16 -2.77
CA ALA A 25 -3.87 -62.05 -3.01
C ALA A 25 -4.02 -61.70 -4.50
N GLU A 26 -4.78 -62.50 -5.25
CA GLU A 26 -5.09 -62.18 -6.64
C GLU A 26 -5.82 -60.84 -6.67
N LEU A 27 -5.13 -59.80 -7.17
CA LEU A 27 -5.73 -58.48 -7.36
C LEU A 27 -6.94 -58.62 -8.30
N PRO A 28 -8.07 -57.98 -7.98
CA PRO A 28 -9.26 -58.02 -8.82
C PRO A 28 -8.97 -57.43 -10.20
N THR A 29 -9.48 -58.05 -11.27
CA THR A 29 -9.31 -57.49 -12.62
C THR A 29 -10.21 -56.26 -12.80
N GLU A 30 -9.76 -55.29 -13.60
CA GLU A 30 -10.50 -54.04 -13.86
C GLU A 30 -11.91 -54.31 -14.43
N LYS A 31 -12.06 -55.43 -15.15
CA LYS A 31 -13.35 -55.90 -15.69
C LYS A 31 -14.29 -56.38 -14.59
N ASP A 32 -13.77 -57.09 -13.59
CA ASP A 32 -14.55 -57.60 -12.46
C ASP A 32 -14.95 -56.47 -11.51
N LEU A 33 -14.06 -55.50 -11.30
CA LEU A 33 -14.33 -54.29 -10.49
C LEU A 33 -15.40 -53.42 -11.13
N LYS A 34 -15.35 -53.23 -12.46
CA LYS A 34 -16.38 -52.49 -13.20
C LYS A 34 -17.74 -53.18 -13.13
N ALA A 35 -17.78 -54.50 -13.23
CA ALA A 35 -18.99 -55.29 -13.03
C ALA A 35 -19.55 -55.17 -11.59
N GLN A 36 -18.69 -55.13 -10.57
CA GLN A 36 -19.08 -54.94 -9.17
C GLN A 36 -19.58 -53.51 -8.88
N ILE A 37 -18.96 -52.48 -9.48
CA ILE A 37 -19.42 -51.08 -9.38
C ILE A 37 -20.79 -50.93 -10.05
N ASP A 38 -20.98 -51.50 -11.25
CA ASP A 38 -22.25 -51.44 -11.99
C ASP A 38 -23.36 -52.22 -11.26
N ALA A 39 -23.03 -53.30 -10.57
CA ALA A 39 -23.96 -54.06 -9.72
C ALA A 39 -24.32 -53.28 -8.43
N ALA A 40 -23.34 -52.70 -7.74
CA ALA A 40 -23.55 -51.92 -6.52
C ALA A 40 -24.37 -50.63 -6.78
N LYS A 41 -24.16 -49.98 -7.93
CA LYS A 41 -24.95 -48.82 -8.38
C LYS A 41 -26.41 -49.14 -8.69
N LYS A 42 -26.75 -50.42 -8.95
CA LYS A 42 -28.13 -50.89 -9.18
C LYS A 42 -28.88 -51.28 -7.90
N GLY A 43 -28.22 -51.35 -6.74
CA GLY A 43 -28.83 -51.68 -5.44
C GLY A 43 -29.39 -50.47 -4.66
N GLU A 44 -29.95 -50.71 -3.47
CA GLU A 44 -30.46 -49.65 -2.57
C GLU A 44 -29.34 -48.68 -2.12
N GLN A 45 -29.61 -47.37 -2.17
CA GLN A 45 -28.65 -46.29 -1.90
C GLN A 45 -28.48 -45.96 -0.40
N ASN A 46 -28.18 -46.96 0.42
CA ASN A 46 -27.92 -46.79 1.86
C ASN A 46 -26.45 -46.37 2.11
N GLU A 47 -26.13 -45.78 3.28
CA GLU A 47 -24.77 -45.31 3.61
C GLU A 47 -23.69 -46.38 3.42
N GLY A 48 -23.96 -47.63 3.78
CA GLY A 48 -23.04 -48.75 3.56
C GLY A 48 -22.79 -49.08 2.07
N ASN A 49 -23.80 -48.93 1.21
CA ASN A 49 -23.64 -49.16 -0.23
C ASN A 49 -22.89 -48.00 -0.91
N LYS A 50 -23.06 -46.77 -0.42
CA LYS A 50 -22.24 -45.62 -0.86
C LYS A 50 -20.77 -45.78 -0.50
N ALA A 51 -20.47 -46.23 0.72
CA ALA A 51 -19.10 -46.55 1.15
C ALA A 51 -18.49 -47.68 0.30
N LEU A 52 -19.27 -48.74 0.00
CA LEU A 52 -18.86 -49.82 -0.88
C LEU A 52 -18.49 -49.33 -2.28
N ILE A 53 -19.34 -48.50 -2.90
CA ILE A 53 -19.08 -47.91 -4.23
C ILE A 53 -17.80 -47.07 -4.19
N GLN A 54 -17.62 -46.23 -3.17
CA GLN A 54 -16.42 -45.40 -3.02
C GLN A 54 -15.15 -46.26 -2.89
N HIS A 55 -15.17 -47.32 -2.08
CA HIS A 55 -14.02 -48.22 -1.93
C HIS A 55 -13.67 -48.94 -3.24
N LEU A 56 -14.66 -49.32 -4.04
CA LEU A 56 -14.45 -49.94 -5.35
C LEU A 56 -13.90 -48.93 -6.38
N GLU A 57 -14.43 -47.71 -6.43
CA GLU A 57 -13.91 -46.63 -7.31
C GLU A 57 -12.47 -46.23 -6.92
N ASP A 58 -12.17 -46.12 -5.63
CA ASP A 58 -10.82 -45.90 -5.12
C ASP A 58 -9.87 -47.04 -5.53
N THR A 59 -10.33 -48.30 -5.43
CA THR A 59 -9.54 -49.47 -5.84
C THR A 59 -9.25 -49.46 -7.35
N GLN A 60 -10.22 -49.05 -8.17
CA GLN A 60 -10.02 -48.89 -9.62
C GLN A 60 -8.99 -47.79 -9.94
N ALA A 61 -9.05 -46.67 -9.22
CA ALA A 61 -8.06 -45.59 -9.36
C ALA A 61 -6.65 -46.08 -8.98
N LEU A 62 -6.53 -46.86 -7.91
CA LEU A 62 -5.26 -47.45 -7.48
C LEU A 62 -4.72 -48.45 -8.51
N LEU A 63 -5.55 -49.28 -9.14
CA LEU A 63 -5.12 -50.18 -10.23
C LEU A 63 -4.58 -49.42 -11.45
N THR A 64 -5.21 -48.30 -11.81
CA THR A 64 -4.71 -47.42 -12.87
C THR A 64 -3.35 -46.81 -12.51
N GLN A 65 -3.15 -46.46 -11.23
CA GLN A 65 -1.87 -45.98 -10.74
C GLN A 65 -0.80 -47.09 -10.73
N ILE A 66 -1.18 -48.32 -10.39
CA ILE A 66 -0.28 -49.49 -10.40
C ILE A 66 0.22 -49.78 -11.82
N THR A 67 -0.67 -49.77 -12.83
CA THR A 67 -0.26 -50.02 -14.23
C THR A 67 0.68 -48.93 -14.74
N LYS A 68 0.40 -47.67 -14.42
CA LYS A 68 1.29 -46.55 -14.73
C LYS A 68 2.63 -46.69 -14.01
N GLN A 69 2.64 -46.92 -12.69
CA GLN A 69 3.85 -47.05 -11.90
C GLN A 69 4.71 -48.22 -12.37
N LYS A 70 4.10 -49.34 -12.79
CA LYS A 70 4.84 -50.47 -13.37
C LYS A 70 5.54 -50.07 -14.67
N ALA A 71 4.86 -49.33 -15.55
CA ALA A 71 5.47 -48.79 -16.76
C ALA A 71 6.61 -47.80 -16.45
N ASP A 72 6.44 -46.95 -15.43
CA ASP A 72 7.47 -46.00 -14.98
C ASP A 72 8.70 -46.73 -14.41
N ASN A 73 8.50 -47.83 -13.65
CA ASN A 73 9.60 -48.67 -13.15
C ASN A 73 10.35 -49.34 -14.31
N GLU A 74 9.64 -49.95 -15.27
CA GLU A 74 10.26 -50.57 -16.44
C GLU A 74 11.02 -49.56 -17.31
N ALA A 75 10.50 -48.35 -17.45
CA ALA A 75 11.16 -47.27 -18.18
C ALA A 75 12.45 -46.82 -17.47
N LEU A 76 12.40 -46.64 -16.16
CA LEU A 76 13.56 -46.28 -15.35
C LEU A 76 14.65 -47.36 -15.39
N ASP A 77 14.27 -48.63 -15.21
CA ASP A 77 15.24 -49.73 -15.23
C ASP A 77 15.93 -49.81 -16.61
N LYS A 78 15.19 -49.66 -17.72
CA LYS A 78 15.77 -49.56 -19.08
C LYS A 78 16.70 -48.36 -19.23
N GLU A 79 16.34 -47.20 -18.68
CA GLU A 79 17.18 -45.99 -18.76
C GLU A 79 18.48 -46.18 -17.98
N ILE A 80 18.43 -46.81 -16.81
CA ILE A 80 19.61 -47.14 -15.98
C ILE A 80 20.52 -48.16 -16.71
N GLU A 81 19.94 -49.21 -17.31
CA GLU A 81 20.70 -50.21 -18.07
C GLU A 81 21.44 -49.57 -19.27
N GLN A 82 20.80 -48.65 -19.97
CA GLN A 82 21.38 -47.96 -21.12
C GLN A 82 22.30 -46.80 -20.75
N ALA A 83 22.22 -46.28 -19.52
CA ALA A 83 22.91 -45.06 -19.10
C ALA A 83 24.42 -45.11 -19.33
N GLN A 84 25.04 -46.25 -19.03
CA GLN A 84 26.49 -46.40 -19.14
C GLN A 84 26.98 -46.44 -20.60
N ALA A 85 26.19 -47.03 -21.51
CA ALA A 85 26.48 -47.03 -22.94
C ALA A 85 26.33 -45.63 -23.54
N SER A 86 25.23 -44.95 -23.19
CA SER A 86 24.96 -43.57 -23.60
C SER A 86 25.98 -42.57 -23.05
N LEU A 87 26.49 -42.79 -21.83
CA LEU A 87 27.54 -41.97 -21.22
C LEU A 87 28.83 -42.06 -22.02
N LYS A 88 29.26 -43.27 -22.40
CA LYS A 88 30.44 -43.46 -23.26
C LYS A 88 30.26 -42.80 -24.63
N ALA A 89 29.07 -42.91 -25.23
CA ALA A 89 28.78 -42.26 -26.50
C ALA A 89 28.86 -40.72 -26.39
N SER A 90 28.27 -40.16 -25.33
CA SER A 90 28.35 -38.71 -25.06
C SER A 90 29.78 -38.23 -24.82
N GLN A 91 30.57 -38.95 -24.01
CA GLN A 91 31.98 -38.62 -23.78
C GLN A 91 32.81 -38.67 -25.09
N ALA A 92 32.53 -39.63 -25.97
CA ALA A 92 33.15 -39.70 -27.29
C ALA A 92 32.77 -38.47 -28.16
N ASN A 93 31.51 -38.05 -28.13
CA ASN A 93 31.05 -36.84 -28.82
C ASN A 93 31.67 -35.57 -28.24
N VAL A 94 31.81 -35.45 -26.92
CA VAL A 94 32.51 -34.33 -26.25
C VAL A 94 33.95 -34.24 -26.76
N ASN A 95 34.67 -35.37 -26.78
CA ASN A 95 36.05 -35.41 -27.28
C ASN A 95 36.13 -35.05 -28.77
N LYS A 96 35.16 -35.51 -29.57
CA LYS A 96 35.04 -35.13 -30.98
C LYS A 96 34.85 -33.62 -31.13
N LEU A 97 33.92 -33.02 -30.38
CA LEU A 97 33.60 -31.59 -30.41
C LEU A 97 34.76 -30.71 -29.92
N LYS A 98 35.54 -31.16 -28.92
CA LYS A 98 36.76 -30.46 -28.46
C LYS A 98 37.85 -30.40 -29.53
N ASN A 99 37.92 -31.43 -30.37
CA ASN A 99 38.93 -31.57 -31.42
C ASN A 99 38.42 -31.10 -32.80
N THR A 100 37.20 -30.58 -32.90
CA THR A 100 36.68 -30.02 -34.15
C THR A 100 37.40 -28.72 -34.47
N ASN A 101 38.12 -28.69 -35.60
CA ASN A 101 38.70 -27.46 -36.12
C ASN A 101 37.60 -26.58 -36.71
N LEU A 102 37.25 -25.51 -36.01
CA LEU A 102 36.32 -24.49 -36.49
C LEU A 102 36.90 -23.75 -37.70
N PRO A 103 36.09 -23.38 -38.70
CA PRO A 103 36.55 -22.62 -39.84
C PRO A 103 37.08 -21.26 -39.39
N THR A 104 38.33 -20.96 -39.78
CA THR A 104 38.99 -19.69 -39.47
C THR A 104 38.56 -18.61 -40.46
N LEU A 105 38.67 -17.34 -40.06
CA LEU A 105 38.39 -16.17 -40.92
C LEU A 105 39.08 -16.26 -42.29
N GLU A 106 40.31 -16.75 -42.36
CA GLU A 106 41.05 -16.93 -43.61
C GLU A 106 40.44 -18.00 -44.54
N THR A 107 39.90 -19.09 -43.97
CA THR A 107 39.24 -20.14 -44.76
C THR A 107 37.85 -19.70 -45.25
N LEU A 108 37.14 -18.91 -44.45
CA LEU A 108 35.83 -18.36 -44.80
C LEU A 108 35.92 -17.23 -45.83
N ALA A 109 36.99 -16.43 -45.81
CA ALA A 109 37.22 -15.36 -46.78
C ALA A 109 37.24 -15.86 -48.25
N LYS A 110 37.64 -17.12 -48.48
CA LYS A 110 37.71 -17.74 -49.82
C LYS A 110 36.35 -18.15 -50.40
N ARG A 111 35.28 -18.21 -49.59
CA ARG A 111 33.94 -18.64 -50.01
C ARG A 111 33.12 -17.51 -50.60
N SER A 112 32.16 -17.81 -51.46
CA SER A 112 31.26 -16.80 -52.04
C SER A 112 30.26 -16.25 -51.00
N MET A 113 29.70 -15.05 -51.25
CA MET A 113 28.72 -14.43 -50.34
C MET A 113 27.46 -15.31 -50.18
N ALA A 114 27.01 -15.96 -51.26
CA ALA A 114 25.85 -16.86 -51.23
C ALA A 114 26.11 -18.13 -50.39
N GLU A 115 27.32 -18.68 -50.45
CA GLU A 115 27.72 -19.82 -49.62
C GLU A 115 27.78 -19.44 -48.15
N LEU A 116 28.40 -18.30 -47.82
CA LEU A 116 28.48 -17.81 -46.43
C LEU A 116 27.09 -17.53 -45.83
N GLN A 117 26.17 -16.96 -46.61
CA GLN A 117 24.80 -16.69 -46.17
C GLN A 117 24.00 -17.97 -45.92
N LYS A 118 24.15 -18.97 -46.79
CA LYS A 118 23.50 -20.27 -46.61
C LYS A 118 24.01 -20.98 -45.36
N GLU A 119 25.33 -21.04 -45.19
CA GLU A 119 25.96 -21.67 -44.03
C GLU A 119 25.61 -20.96 -42.73
N LEU A 120 25.49 -19.63 -42.74
CA LEU A 120 24.99 -18.86 -41.60
C LEU A 120 23.55 -19.26 -41.23
N ALA A 121 22.66 -19.44 -42.21
CA ALA A 121 21.30 -19.90 -41.96
C ALA A 121 21.26 -21.33 -41.41
N ASP A 122 22.07 -22.23 -41.96
CA ASP A 122 22.16 -23.62 -41.52
C ASP A 122 22.69 -23.71 -40.06
N VAL A 123 23.73 -22.93 -39.72
CA VAL A 123 24.29 -22.84 -38.36
C VAL A 123 23.30 -22.22 -37.37
N GLN A 124 22.48 -21.25 -37.81
CA GLN A 124 21.40 -20.70 -36.97
C GLN A 124 20.35 -21.74 -36.62
N VAL A 125 19.88 -22.52 -37.61
CA VAL A 125 18.91 -23.60 -37.39
C VAL A 125 19.49 -24.70 -36.48
N ALA A 126 20.75 -25.07 -36.69
CA ALA A 126 21.45 -26.02 -35.82
C ALA A 126 21.57 -25.49 -34.38
N GLY A 127 21.86 -24.20 -34.21
CA GLY A 127 21.91 -23.54 -32.91
C GLY A 127 20.57 -23.59 -32.16
N GLU A 128 19.45 -23.36 -32.86
CA GLU A 128 18.11 -23.46 -32.27
C GLU A 128 17.78 -24.88 -31.82
N SER A 129 18.12 -25.89 -32.63
CA SER A 129 17.92 -27.30 -32.29
C SER A 129 18.73 -27.70 -31.04
N VAL A 130 20.03 -27.36 -31.01
CA VAL A 130 20.89 -27.63 -29.85
C VAL A 130 20.34 -26.93 -28.60
N GLN A 131 19.82 -25.71 -28.72
CA GLN A 131 19.22 -25.00 -27.59
C GLN A 131 18.00 -25.75 -27.02
N GLN A 132 17.12 -26.30 -27.87
CA GLN A 132 15.98 -27.11 -27.42
C GLN A 132 16.43 -28.39 -26.71
N GLU A 133 17.43 -29.09 -27.25
CA GLU A 133 18.00 -30.29 -26.61
C GLU A 133 18.64 -29.95 -25.25
N LEU A 134 19.38 -28.85 -25.18
CA LEU A 134 20.02 -28.36 -23.95
C LEU A 134 18.96 -28.03 -22.88
N THR A 135 17.82 -27.44 -23.27
CA THR A 135 16.70 -27.24 -22.33
C THR A 135 16.11 -28.56 -21.82
N THR A 136 15.99 -29.56 -22.69
CA THR A 136 15.45 -30.88 -22.30
C THR A 136 16.39 -31.63 -21.36
N ILE A 137 17.70 -31.60 -21.63
CA ILE A 137 18.72 -32.26 -20.80
C ILE A 137 18.86 -31.57 -19.44
N ASN A 138 18.79 -30.23 -19.38
CA ASN A 138 18.79 -29.51 -18.11
C ASN A 138 17.60 -29.90 -17.24
N ALA A 139 16.38 -29.96 -17.79
CA ALA A 139 15.20 -30.37 -17.03
C ALA A 139 15.34 -31.80 -16.45
N LYS A 140 15.90 -32.73 -17.22
CA LYS A 140 16.23 -34.08 -16.76
C LYS A 140 17.26 -34.06 -15.63
N LEU A 141 18.35 -33.30 -15.79
CA LEU A 141 19.42 -33.19 -14.78
C LEU A 141 18.92 -32.56 -13.48
N VAL A 142 18.08 -31.52 -13.54
CA VAL A 142 17.49 -30.89 -12.34
C VAL A 142 16.58 -31.88 -11.61
N THR A 143 15.73 -32.59 -12.36
CA THR A 143 14.87 -33.64 -11.80
C THR A 143 15.72 -34.71 -11.11
N GLN A 144 16.79 -35.17 -11.76
CA GLN A 144 17.71 -36.17 -11.25
C GLN A 144 18.48 -35.70 -10.00
N ASN A 145 18.93 -34.44 -9.96
CA ASN A 145 19.63 -33.90 -8.78
C ASN A 145 18.74 -33.86 -7.53
N SER A 146 17.41 -33.74 -7.70
CA SER A 146 16.43 -33.80 -6.59
C SER A 146 15.90 -35.20 -6.30
N ALA A 147 16.24 -36.17 -7.14
CA ALA A 147 15.73 -37.54 -7.04
C ALA A 147 16.12 -38.26 -5.75
N PRO A 148 17.35 -38.15 -5.20
CA PRO A 148 17.72 -38.84 -3.97
C PRO A 148 16.90 -38.39 -2.76
N ASP A 149 16.75 -37.07 -2.58
CA ASP A 149 15.99 -36.48 -1.47
C ASP A 149 14.49 -36.85 -1.56
N LYS A 150 13.93 -36.79 -2.78
CA LYS A 150 12.53 -37.20 -3.04
C LYS A 150 12.35 -38.70 -2.80
N ALA A 151 13.24 -39.54 -3.30
CA ALA A 151 13.19 -40.98 -3.09
C ALA A 151 13.24 -41.33 -1.59
N GLN A 152 14.11 -40.67 -0.82
CA GLN A 152 14.22 -40.88 0.62
C GLN A 152 12.96 -40.41 1.39
N THR A 153 12.38 -39.28 0.98
CA THR A 153 11.12 -38.78 1.54
C THR A 153 9.97 -39.74 1.24
N THR A 154 9.82 -40.19 -0.01
CA THR A 154 8.81 -41.16 -0.44
C THR A 154 8.96 -42.49 0.28
N LEU A 155 10.19 -43.01 0.45
CA LEU A 155 10.44 -44.24 1.20
C LEU A 155 10.00 -44.11 2.66
N THR A 156 10.24 -42.96 3.28
CA THR A 156 9.87 -42.68 4.68
C THR A 156 8.35 -42.52 4.84
N SER A 157 7.70 -41.77 3.94
CA SER A 157 6.24 -41.62 3.95
C SER A 157 5.54 -42.96 3.69
N ASN A 158 6.04 -43.74 2.73
CA ASN A 158 5.49 -45.04 2.39
C ASN A 158 5.69 -46.04 3.53
N ALA A 159 6.81 -45.98 4.26
CA ALA A 159 7.01 -46.81 5.46
C ALA A 159 5.99 -46.48 6.56
N THR A 160 5.74 -45.19 6.80
CA THR A 160 4.73 -44.72 7.77
C THR A 160 3.33 -45.17 7.35
N ARG A 161 2.97 -44.97 6.08
CA ARG A 161 1.68 -45.35 5.52
C ARG A 161 1.46 -46.86 5.54
N LYS A 162 2.48 -47.67 5.23
CA LYS A 162 2.42 -49.13 5.36
C LYS A 162 2.16 -49.58 6.79
N GLN A 163 2.74 -48.90 7.77
CA GLN A 163 2.49 -49.18 9.19
C GLN A 163 1.04 -48.84 9.57
N GLU A 164 0.50 -47.71 9.11
CA GLU A 164 -0.92 -47.37 9.29
C GLU A 164 -1.84 -48.42 8.64
N ILE A 165 -1.59 -48.79 7.38
CA ILE A 165 -2.38 -49.80 6.68
C ILE A 165 -2.32 -51.15 7.41
N ALA A 166 -1.15 -51.54 7.94
CA ALA A 166 -1.02 -52.76 8.75
C ALA A 166 -1.87 -52.69 10.03
N THR A 167 -1.95 -51.52 10.69
CA THR A 167 -2.85 -51.35 11.85
C THR A 167 -4.32 -51.40 11.47
N LEU A 168 -4.70 -50.83 10.32
CA LEU A 168 -6.07 -50.87 9.81
C LEU A 168 -6.46 -52.32 9.47
N LEU A 169 -5.65 -53.03 8.70
CA LEU A 169 -5.89 -54.43 8.32
C LEU A 169 -5.96 -55.39 9.52
N GLY A 170 -5.39 -55.02 10.67
CA GLY A 170 -5.52 -55.75 11.93
C GLY A 170 -6.86 -55.57 12.66
N ASN A 171 -7.74 -54.68 12.20
CA ASN A 171 -9.05 -54.43 12.79
C ASN A 171 -10.08 -55.50 12.33
N VAL A 172 -10.81 -56.08 13.29
CA VAL A 172 -11.73 -57.22 13.07
C VAL A 172 -12.99 -56.83 12.28
N ASN A 173 -13.33 -55.54 12.20
CA ASN A 173 -14.57 -55.03 11.58
C ASN A 173 -14.40 -54.40 10.17
N ILE A 174 -13.31 -54.68 9.46
CA ILE A 174 -13.09 -54.13 8.11
C ILE A 174 -14.00 -54.81 7.07
N SER A 175 -14.57 -54.00 6.18
CA SER A 175 -15.37 -54.52 5.06
C SER A 175 -14.48 -55.19 4.00
N GLY A 176 -15.01 -56.20 3.29
CA GLY A 176 -14.23 -56.92 2.27
C GLY A 176 -13.69 -56.02 1.15
N ALA A 177 -14.44 -55.00 0.74
CA ALA A 177 -14.00 -54.04 -0.27
C ALA A 177 -12.93 -53.06 0.26
N GLU A 178 -13.04 -52.64 1.52
CA GLU A 178 -12.01 -51.83 2.17
C GLU A 178 -10.70 -52.61 2.36
N LYS A 179 -10.78 -53.90 2.67
CA LYS A 179 -9.62 -54.80 2.71
C LYS A 179 -8.91 -54.86 1.36
N ILE A 180 -9.67 -55.09 0.28
CA ILE A 180 -9.13 -55.15 -1.09
C ILE A 180 -8.50 -53.82 -1.49
N LYS A 181 -9.13 -52.68 -1.14
CA LYS A 181 -8.56 -51.34 -1.36
C LYS A 181 -7.19 -51.21 -0.69
N LEU A 182 -7.11 -51.53 0.60
CA LEU A 182 -5.88 -51.41 1.40
C LEU A 182 -4.77 -52.36 0.90
N GLU A 183 -5.12 -53.58 0.50
CA GLU A 183 -4.17 -54.52 -0.12
C GLU A 183 -3.68 -54.02 -1.49
N THR A 184 -4.55 -53.39 -2.28
CA THR A 184 -4.17 -52.76 -3.56
C THR A 184 -3.26 -51.54 -3.33
N GLU A 185 -3.54 -50.74 -2.30
CA GLU A 185 -2.69 -49.62 -1.88
C GLU A 185 -1.29 -50.11 -1.47
N LEU A 186 -1.18 -51.24 -0.74
CA LEU A 186 0.12 -51.84 -0.39
C LEU A 186 0.96 -52.20 -1.62
N VAL A 187 0.36 -52.79 -2.65
CA VAL A 187 1.04 -53.14 -3.90
C VAL A 187 1.57 -51.89 -4.61
N LEU A 188 0.79 -50.82 -4.66
CA LEU A 188 1.24 -49.54 -5.22
C LEU A 188 2.44 -48.99 -4.44
N LEU A 189 2.38 -48.99 -3.11
CA LEU A 189 3.46 -48.51 -2.24
C LEU A 189 4.73 -49.37 -2.38
N ASP A 190 4.62 -50.68 -2.59
CA ASP A 190 5.74 -51.56 -2.94
C ASP A 190 6.38 -51.20 -4.28
N LEU A 191 5.57 -50.95 -5.32
CA LEU A 191 6.07 -50.52 -6.63
C LEU A 191 6.76 -49.16 -6.57
N GLN A 192 6.22 -48.19 -5.82
CA GLN A 192 6.84 -46.89 -5.58
C GLN A 192 8.15 -47.00 -4.79
N ASN A 193 8.21 -47.91 -3.81
CA ASN A 193 9.45 -48.19 -3.08
C ASN A 193 10.49 -48.81 -4.00
N SER A 194 10.10 -49.76 -4.86
CA SER A 194 10.98 -50.35 -5.87
C SER A 194 11.50 -49.29 -6.84
N TYR A 195 10.64 -48.39 -7.33
CA TYR A 195 11.05 -47.25 -8.16
C TYR A 195 12.11 -46.40 -7.46
N SER A 196 11.83 -46.00 -6.22
CA SER A 196 12.71 -45.15 -5.42
C SER A 196 14.06 -45.82 -5.15
N GLN A 197 14.06 -47.14 -4.92
CA GLN A 197 15.28 -47.93 -4.74
C GLN A 197 16.09 -48.09 -6.04
N SER A 198 15.44 -48.40 -7.17
CA SER A 198 16.09 -48.44 -8.49
C SER A 198 16.69 -47.08 -8.84
N LEU A 199 15.95 -46.00 -8.59
CA LEU A 199 16.38 -44.62 -8.83
C LEU A 199 17.63 -44.28 -8.01
N LEU A 200 17.66 -44.64 -6.72
CA LEU A 200 18.83 -44.45 -5.85
C LEU A 200 20.05 -45.28 -6.32
N ARG A 201 19.83 -46.53 -6.76
CA ARG A 201 20.92 -47.38 -7.29
C ARG A 201 21.50 -46.85 -8.60
N GLY A 202 20.64 -46.34 -9.49
CA GLY A 202 21.03 -45.79 -10.78
C GLY A 202 21.42 -44.31 -10.77
N SER A 203 21.24 -43.62 -9.64
CA SER A 203 21.30 -42.15 -9.56
C SER A 203 22.64 -41.60 -10.02
N ASP A 204 23.75 -42.18 -9.55
CA ASP A 204 25.09 -41.70 -9.91
C ASP A 204 25.36 -41.86 -11.41
N ASN A 205 24.91 -42.96 -12.01
CA ASN A 205 25.08 -43.22 -13.45
C ASN A 205 24.23 -42.27 -14.30
N LEU A 206 22.98 -42.01 -13.91
CA LEU A 206 22.09 -41.08 -14.60
C LEU A 206 22.58 -39.63 -14.47
N THR A 207 23.02 -39.24 -13.27
CA THR A 207 23.62 -37.91 -13.04
C THR A 207 24.89 -37.73 -13.87
N ALA A 208 25.76 -38.74 -13.93
CA ALA A 208 26.95 -38.70 -14.78
C ALA A 208 26.60 -38.61 -16.27
N LEU A 209 25.61 -39.38 -16.74
CA LEU A 209 25.09 -39.32 -18.11
C LEU A 209 24.59 -37.92 -18.47
N TYR A 210 23.65 -37.39 -17.68
CA TYR A 210 23.04 -36.11 -17.99
C TYR A 210 24.04 -34.95 -17.88
N ASN A 211 25.00 -35.02 -16.96
CA ASN A 211 26.11 -34.05 -16.92
C ASN A 211 26.98 -34.13 -18.20
N SER A 212 27.35 -35.34 -18.65
CA SER A 212 28.10 -35.51 -19.89
C SER A 212 27.33 -35.00 -21.12
N GLN A 213 26.03 -35.31 -21.21
CA GLN A 213 25.18 -34.82 -22.29
C GLN A 213 25.02 -33.31 -22.25
N LEU A 214 24.93 -32.73 -21.05
CA LEU A 214 24.90 -31.28 -20.88
C LEU A 214 26.20 -30.64 -21.36
N ASP A 215 27.35 -31.19 -20.99
CA ASP A 215 28.66 -30.72 -21.45
C ASP A 215 28.81 -30.85 -22.97
N GLU A 216 28.33 -31.95 -23.55
CA GLU A 216 28.28 -32.17 -25.00
C GLU A 216 27.49 -31.06 -25.70
N LYS A 217 26.26 -30.78 -25.24
CA LYS A 217 25.41 -29.77 -25.88
C LYS A 217 25.88 -28.34 -25.62
N LYS A 218 26.43 -28.04 -24.43
CA LYS A 218 27.08 -26.76 -24.15
C LYS A 218 28.26 -26.52 -25.08
N LEU A 219 29.11 -27.52 -25.29
CA LEU A 219 30.25 -27.40 -26.18
C LEU A 219 29.81 -27.29 -27.64
N ALA A 220 28.78 -28.03 -28.06
CA ALA A 220 28.17 -27.89 -29.38
C ALA A 220 27.62 -26.47 -29.60
N GLN A 221 26.89 -25.93 -28.62
CA GLN A 221 26.39 -24.55 -28.66
C GLN A 221 27.53 -23.53 -28.75
N GLN A 222 28.58 -23.68 -27.94
CA GLN A 222 29.74 -22.80 -27.95
C GLN A 222 30.45 -22.82 -29.31
N ASN A 223 30.64 -24.01 -29.89
CA ASN A 223 31.22 -24.18 -31.23
C ASN A 223 30.36 -23.50 -32.31
N LEU A 224 29.04 -23.76 -32.31
CA LEU A 224 28.10 -23.14 -33.25
C LEU A 224 28.05 -21.62 -33.10
N GLN A 225 28.12 -21.09 -31.87
CA GLN A 225 28.13 -19.66 -31.61
C GLN A 225 29.43 -19.00 -32.06
N SER A 226 30.56 -19.68 -31.89
CA SER A 226 31.85 -19.25 -32.44
C SER A 226 31.86 -19.30 -33.97
N GLU A 227 31.27 -20.33 -34.56
CA GLU A 227 31.13 -20.48 -36.01
C GLU A 227 30.24 -19.39 -36.60
N LEU A 228 29.10 -19.12 -35.96
CA LEU A 228 28.18 -18.04 -36.33
C LEU A 228 28.88 -16.68 -36.24
N SER A 229 29.67 -16.44 -35.19
CA SER A 229 30.48 -15.22 -35.07
C SER A 229 31.52 -15.10 -36.19
N ASN A 230 32.24 -16.18 -36.52
CA ASN A 230 33.22 -16.20 -37.60
C ASN A 230 32.58 -15.99 -38.98
N LEU A 231 31.45 -16.64 -39.25
CA LEU A 231 30.66 -16.48 -40.48
C LEU A 231 30.14 -15.04 -40.61
N GLN A 232 29.57 -14.49 -39.54
CA GLN A 232 29.08 -13.12 -39.52
C GLN A 232 30.23 -12.11 -39.73
N ASN A 233 31.39 -12.34 -39.10
CA ASN A 233 32.57 -11.50 -39.31
C ASN A 233 33.08 -11.60 -40.75
N ALA A 234 33.15 -12.80 -41.34
CA ALA A 234 33.56 -12.98 -42.74
C ALA A 234 32.60 -12.29 -43.72
N ILE A 235 31.29 -12.39 -43.48
CA ILE A 235 30.26 -11.67 -44.22
C ILE A 235 30.46 -10.15 -44.09
N ASN A 236 30.66 -9.65 -42.87
CA ASN A 236 30.85 -8.23 -42.62
C ASN A 236 32.12 -7.71 -43.30
N THR A 237 33.24 -8.45 -43.25
CA THR A 237 34.47 -8.11 -43.97
C THR A 237 34.25 -8.01 -45.47
N LYS A 238 33.52 -8.97 -46.07
CA LYS A 238 33.18 -8.92 -47.50
C LYS A 238 32.29 -7.73 -47.85
N LEU A 239 31.29 -7.41 -47.02
CA LEU A 239 30.43 -6.24 -47.24
C LEU A 239 31.23 -4.94 -47.19
N VAL A 240 32.17 -4.82 -46.25
CA VAL A 240 33.08 -3.67 -46.17
C VAL A 240 33.97 -3.60 -47.41
N GLU A 241 34.54 -4.72 -47.87
CA GLU A 241 35.35 -4.79 -49.09
C GLU A 241 34.55 -4.41 -50.34
N GLU A 242 33.33 -4.93 -50.51
CA GLU A 242 32.42 -4.54 -51.60
C GLU A 242 32.12 -3.04 -51.59
N SER A 243 31.84 -2.47 -50.40
CA SER A 243 31.59 -1.03 -50.27
C SER A 243 32.84 -0.18 -50.55
N LYS A 244 34.03 -0.67 -50.17
CA LYS A 244 35.31 -0.01 -50.47
C LYS A 244 35.63 -0.02 -51.97
N ASN A 245 35.42 -1.16 -52.64
CA ASN A 245 35.60 -1.28 -54.09
C ASN A 245 34.70 -0.29 -54.87
N LYS A 246 33.50 0.02 -54.35
CA LYS A 246 32.60 1.03 -54.93
C LYS A 246 33.11 2.46 -54.75
N VAL A 247 33.70 2.78 -53.60
CA VAL A 247 34.38 4.07 -53.39
C VAL A 247 35.52 4.22 -54.39
N GLU A 248 36.33 3.17 -54.56
CA GLU A 248 37.43 3.16 -55.53
C GLU A 248 36.93 3.30 -56.98
N GLN A 249 35.86 2.59 -57.36
CA GLN A 249 35.21 2.74 -58.68
C GLN A 249 34.65 4.15 -58.91
N ALA A 250 34.03 4.77 -57.90
CA ALA A 250 33.53 6.14 -57.98
C ALA A 250 34.68 7.14 -58.13
N ALA A 251 35.79 6.96 -57.40
CA ALA A 251 36.98 7.79 -57.48
C ALA A 251 37.71 7.62 -58.83
N GLU A 252 37.78 6.41 -59.38
CA GLU A 252 38.32 6.16 -60.72
C GLU A 252 37.45 6.80 -61.82
N SER A 253 36.12 6.70 -61.70
CA SER A 253 35.18 7.35 -62.62
C SER A 253 35.35 8.87 -62.58
N GLN A 254 35.58 9.44 -61.39
CA GLN A 254 35.91 10.85 -61.23
C GLN A 254 37.23 11.20 -61.93
N GLN A 255 38.31 10.42 -61.75
CA GLN A 255 39.59 10.68 -62.40
C GLN A 255 39.54 10.55 -63.93
N LYS A 256 38.84 9.53 -64.46
CA LYS A 256 38.69 9.32 -65.92
C LYS A 256 37.91 10.45 -66.59
N ASN A 257 36.95 11.03 -65.88
CA ASN A 257 36.03 12.04 -66.41
C ASN A 257 36.47 13.49 -66.08
N ALA A 258 37.40 13.72 -65.15
CA ALA A 258 37.92 15.04 -64.80
C ALA A 258 39.12 15.43 -65.68
N LYS A 259 38.86 15.80 -66.95
CA LYS A 259 39.86 16.48 -67.82
C LYS A 259 39.72 18.00 -67.68
N SER A 260 40.76 18.77 -68.04
CA SER A 260 40.77 20.25 -67.91
C SER A 260 39.65 20.99 -68.66
N ASP A 261 38.93 20.30 -69.56
CA ASP A 261 37.86 20.83 -70.42
C ASP A 261 36.45 20.33 -70.01
N THR A 262 36.29 19.76 -68.81
CA THR A 262 35.03 19.15 -68.36
C THR A 262 34.14 20.18 -67.66
N ASN A 263 32.84 20.14 -67.96
CA ASN A 263 31.85 21.02 -67.33
C ASN A 263 31.88 20.92 -65.79
N PRO A 264 32.01 22.05 -65.06
CA PRO A 264 32.06 22.06 -63.59
C PRO A 264 30.87 21.37 -62.92
N LEU A 265 29.69 21.37 -63.55
CA LEU A 265 28.49 20.72 -63.03
C LEU A 265 28.59 19.19 -63.08
N ILE A 266 29.24 18.61 -64.10
CA ILE A 266 29.47 17.16 -64.18
C ILE A 266 30.46 16.72 -63.09
N VAL A 267 31.48 17.53 -62.82
CA VAL A 267 32.43 17.29 -61.72
C VAL A 267 31.73 17.37 -60.35
N LYS A 268 30.77 18.30 -60.18
CA LYS A 268 29.93 18.41 -58.97
C LYS A 268 29.09 17.14 -58.77
N GLU A 269 28.45 16.62 -59.81
CA GLU A 269 27.65 15.39 -59.75
C GLU A 269 28.49 14.13 -59.52
N LEU A 270 29.71 14.05 -60.06
CA LEU A 270 30.68 12.98 -59.79
C LEU A 270 31.16 13.01 -58.34
N ASN A 271 31.55 14.19 -57.83
CA ASN A 271 31.95 14.38 -56.42
C ASN A 271 30.84 13.93 -55.46
N PHE A 272 29.59 14.16 -55.83
CA PHE A 272 28.45 13.73 -55.03
C PHE A 272 28.34 12.19 -54.96
N ASN A 273 28.59 11.48 -56.06
CA ASN A 273 28.64 10.02 -56.06
C ASN A 273 29.80 9.48 -55.20
N THR A 274 30.96 10.12 -55.24
CA THR A 274 32.11 9.77 -54.37
C THR A 274 31.72 9.93 -52.89
N ARG A 275 31.07 11.04 -52.51
CA ARG A 275 30.61 11.28 -51.13
C ARG A 275 29.55 10.28 -50.66
N ILE A 276 28.57 9.92 -51.50
CA ILE A 276 27.57 8.90 -51.12
C ILE A 276 28.26 7.54 -50.97
N SER A 277 29.25 7.21 -51.81
CA SER A 277 30.01 5.96 -51.69
C SER A 277 30.81 5.92 -50.38
N GLU A 278 31.45 7.03 -49.99
CA GLU A 278 32.12 7.16 -48.68
C GLU A 278 31.14 6.99 -47.51
N GLU A 279 29.94 7.58 -47.62
CA GLU A 279 28.88 7.40 -46.63
C GLU A 279 28.40 5.95 -46.59
N LEU A 280 28.25 5.26 -47.73
CA LEU A 280 27.93 3.83 -47.78
C LEU A 280 28.97 2.99 -47.05
N LEU A 281 30.27 3.26 -47.25
CA LEU A 281 31.36 2.57 -46.55
C LEU A 281 31.28 2.82 -45.03
N LYS A 282 31.05 4.07 -44.62
CA LYS A 282 30.88 4.44 -43.21
C LYS A 282 29.68 3.72 -42.57
N GLN A 283 28.54 3.73 -43.23
CA GLN A 283 27.34 3.04 -42.76
C GLN A 283 27.52 1.52 -42.73
N THR A 284 28.22 0.94 -43.71
CA THR A 284 28.51 -0.50 -43.72
C THR A 284 29.48 -0.91 -42.60
N THR A 285 30.42 -0.02 -42.23
CA THR A 285 31.28 -0.21 -41.06
C THR A 285 30.49 -0.15 -39.76
N GLN A 286 29.56 0.81 -39.62
CA GLN A 286 28.67 0.90 -38.44
C GLN A 286 27.73 -0.32 -38.32
N LEU A 287 27.23 -0.82 -39.46
CA LEU A 287 26.44 -2.05 -39.52
C LEU A 287 27.21 -3.25 -38.94
N THR A 288 28.51 -3.33 -39.20
CA THR A 288 29.39 -4.40 -38.69
C THR A 288 29.48 -4.37 -37.16
N GLN A 289 29.66 -3.19 -36.57
CA GLN A 289 29.68 -3.02 -35.11
C GLN A 289 28.34 -3.42 -34.49
N LEU A 290 27.22 -2.94 -35.05
CA LEU A 290 25.87 -3.29 -34.59
C LEU A 290 25.60 -4.80 -34.69
N SER A 291 26.11 -5.46 -35.74
CA SER A 291 26.01 -6.91 -35.90
C SER A 291 26.70 -7.67 -34.76
N GLN A 292 27.91 -7.25 -34.36
CA GLN A 292 28.63 -7.82 -33.22
C GLN A 292 27.93 -7.56 -31.89
N ASP A 293 27.43 -6.33 -31.69
CA ASP A 293 26.66 -5.97 -30.50
C ASP A 293 25.37 -6.80 -30.37
N ASN A 294 24.66 -7.05 -31.47
CA ASN A 294 23.50 -7.92 -31.48
C ASN A 294 23.82 -9.36 -31.05
N LEU A 295 24.94 -9.93 -31.53
CA LEU A 295 25.37 -11.26 -31.10
C LEU A 295 25.71 -11.31 -29.61
N ARG A 296 26.40 -10.28 -29.10
CA ARG A 296 26.73 -10.16 -27.68
C ARG A 296 25.48 -10.08 -26.81
N ILE A 297 24.55 -9.17 -27.12
CA ILE A 297 23.32 -9.00 -26.33
C ILE A 297 22.42 -10.24 -26.43
N LYS A 298 22.33 -10.89 -27.60
CA LYS A 298 21.61 -12.16 -27.75
C LYS A 298 22.23 -13.27 -26.88
N SER A 299 23.56 -13.40 -26.86
CA SER A 299 24.25 -14.35 -25.97
C SER A 299 23.94 -14.11 -24.49
N VAL A 300 23.91 -12.85 -24.05
CA VAL A 300 23.53 -12.49 -22.67
C VAL A 300 22.07 -12.88 -22.39
N LEU A 301 21.16 -12.61 -23.32
CA LEU A 301 19.75 -12.99 -23.21
C LEU A 301 19.58 -14.50 -23.09
N ASP A 302 20.22 -15.29 -23.95
CA ASP A 302 20.13 -16.75 -23.95
C ASP A 302 20.64 -17.34 -22.62
N ASN A 303 21.77 -16.82 -22.12
CA ASN A 303 22.31 -17.21 -20.82
C ASN A 303 21.37 -16.84 -19.66
N LEU A 304 20.74 -15.66 -19.70
CA LEU A 304 19.77 -15.23 -18.69
C LEU A 304 18.50 -16.06 -18.71
N GLN A 305 17.97 -16.38 -19.89
CA GLN A 305 16.81 -17.28 -20.03
C GLN A 305 17.11 -18.67 -19.49
N GLN A 306 18.30 -19.20 -19.78
CA GLN A 306 18.75 -20.47 -19.21
C GLN A 306 18.87 -20.39 -17.68
N THR A 307 19.47 -19.31 -17.17
CA THR A 307 19.61 -19.07 -15.74
C THR A 307 18.26 -18.95 -15.04
N GLN A 308 17.29 -18.27 -15.67
CA GLN A 308 15.91 -18.19 -15.19
C GLN A 308 15.31 -19.59 -15.04
N ARG A 309 15.31 -20.40 -16.10
CA ARG A 309 14.72 -21.75 -16.05
C ARG A 309 15.40 -22.63 -15.00
N ASN A 310 16.73 -22.61 -14.95
CA ASN A 310 17.49 -23.36 -13.95
C ASN A 310 17.11 -22.95 -12.53
N ILE A 311 16.98 -21.65 -12.27
CA ILE A 311 16.55 -21.12 -10.97
C ILE A 311 15.13 -21.57 -10.66
N GLU A 312 14.18 -21.42 -11.58
CA GLU A 312 12.78 -21.80 -11.36
C GLU A 312 12.61 -23.29 -11.03
N GLU A 313 13.31 -24.16 -11.76
CA GLU A 313 13.26 -25.60 -11.51
C GLU A 313 14.01 -25.98 -10.23
N GLN A 314 15.17 -25.39 -9.94
CA GLN A 314 15.94 -25.66 -8.71
C GLN A 314 15.19 -25.18 -7.46
N ILE A 315 14.49 -24.05 -7.53
CA ILE A 315 13.64 -23.57 -6.44
C ILE A 315 12.54 -24.58 -6.11
N SER A 316 11.83 -25.06 -7.14
CA SER A 316 10.73 -26.01 -6.99
C SER A 316 11.24 -27.35 -6.45
N ALA A 317 12.42 -27.78 -6.91
CA ALA A 317 13.01 -29.06 -6.57
C ALA A 317 13.72 -29.09 -5.20
N LEU A 318 14.32 -27.98 -4.77
CA LEU A 318 15.15 -27.87 -3.56
C LEU A 318 14.47 -27.07 -2.44
N GLN A 319 13.15 -26.85 -2.53
CA GLN A 319 12.38 -26.07 -1.57
C GLN A 319 12.60 -26.60 -0.13
N GLY A 320 13.10 -25.74 0.75
CA GLY A 320 13.37 -26.07 2.17
C GLY A 320 14.78 -26.59 2.47
N THR A 321 15.62 -26.82 1.46
CA THR A 321 17.01 -27.26 1.65
C THR A 321 17.99 -26.08 1.81
N LEU A 322 19.09 -26.31 2.52
CA LEU A 322 20.22 -25.36 2.65
C LEU A 322 20.99 -25.12 1.34
N VAL A 323 20.83 -26.00 0.35
CA VAL A 323 21.49 -25.88 -0.96
C VAL A 323 20.85 -24.78 -1.80
N LEU A 324 19.53 -24.59 -1.66
CA LEU A 324 18.79 -23.58 -2.41
C LEU A 324 19.27 -22.16 -2.11
N SER A 325 19.48 -21.79 -0.85
CA SER A 325 19.96 -20.46 -0.48
C SER A 325 21.38 -20.17 -1.00
N ARG A 326 22.24 -21.19 -1.10
CA ARG A 326 23.59 -21.08 -1.67
C ARG A 326 23.55 -20.80 -3.17
N ILE A 327 22.68 -21.52 -3.90
CA ILE A 327 22.49 -21.33 -5.34
C ILE A 327 21.92 -19.93 -5.62
N ILE A 328 20.90 -19.52 -4.87
CA ILE A 328 20.27 -18.19 -5.00
C ILE A 328 21.30 -17.07 -4.87
N ASN A 329 22.15 -17.12 -3.85
CA ASN A 329 23.16 -16.09 -3.61
C ASN A 329 24.26 -16.06 -4.68
N LYS A 330 24.74 -17.23 -5.12
CA LYS A 330 25.74 -17.32 -6.19
C LYS A 330 25.20 -16.76 -7.52
N GLN A 331 23.95 -17.05 -7.83
CA GLN A 331 23.29 -16.57 -9.05
C GLN A 331 23.01 -15.06 -9.00
N LYS A 332 22.64 -14.52 -7.83
CA LYS A 332 22.45 -13.07 -7.65
C LYS A 332 23.73 -12.27 -7.98
N GLN A 333 24.89 -12.80 -7.65
CA GLN A 333 26.19 -12.16 -7.94
C GLN A 333 26.62 -12.27 -9.41
N SER A 334 26.12 -13.25 -10.15
CA SER A 334 26.48 -13.46 -11.57
C SER A 334 25.56 -12.75 -12.58
N LEU A 335 24.52 -12.04 -12.12
CA LEU A 335 23.64 -11.29 -13.02
C LEU A 335 24.39 -10.08 -13.64
N PRO A 336 24.35 -9.90 -14.96
CA PRO A 336 25.03 -8.79 -15.64
C PRO A 336 24.35 -7.46 -15.30
N GLN A 337 25.07 -6.51 -14.70
CA GLN A 337 24.49 -5.24 -14.24
C GLN A 337 24.75 -4.04 -15.15
N ASP A 338 25.71 -4.06 -16.09
CA ASP A 338 26.19 -2.81 -16.71
C ASP A 338 26.68 -2.87 -18.18
N GLN A 339 26.08 -3.69 -19.05
CA GLN A 339 26.55 -3.87 -20.44
C GLN A 339 25.64 -3.33 -21.55
N MET A 340 24.60 -2.57 -21.19
CA MET A 340 23.54 -2.11 -22.09
C MET A 340 23.97 -0.93 -22.99
N ILE A 341 23.50 -0.90 -24.24
CA ILE A 341 23.83 0.18 -25.18
C ILE A 341 22.87 1.36 -24.93
N LYS A 342 23.42 2.54 -24.65
CA LYS A 342 22.63 3.75 -24.35
C LYS A 342 22.30 4.51 -25.64
N GLY A 343 21.07 5.02 -25.75
CA GLY A 343 20.66 5.93 -26.83
C GLY A 343 20.12 5.25 -28.10
N LEU A 344 19.89 3.93 -28.09
CA LEU A 344 19.44 3.18 -29.26
C LEU A 344 18.06 3.64 -29.79
N SER A 345 17.13 3.97 -28.89
CA SER A 345 15.81 4.53 -29.26
C SER A 345 15.93 5.79 -30.13
N LYS A 346 16.85 6.70 -29.81
CA LYS A 346 17.14 7.88 -30.62
C LYS A 346 17.74 7.49 -31.97
N GLN A 347 18.71 6.58 -31.96
CA GLN A 347 19.34 6.08 -33.19
C GLN A 347 18.34 5.41 -34.15
N ILE A 348 17.37 4.66 -33.63
CA ILE A 348 16.28 4.05 -34.41
C ILE A 348 15.42 5.12 -35.10
N ALA A 349 15.06 6.19 -34.38
CA ALA A 349 14.31 7.31 -34.96
C ALA A 349 15.11 8.02 -36.05
N ASP A 350 16.39 8.33 -35.77
CA ASP A 350 17.29 8.98 -36.74
C ASP A 350 17.49 8.10 -37.99
N LEU A 351 17.65 6.78 -37.84
CA LEU A 351 17.75 5.84 -38.95
C LEU A 351 16.46 5.77 -39.78
N ARG A 352 15.27 5.81 -39.17
CA ARG A 352 13.99 5.82 -39.91
C ARG A 352 13.84 7.06 -40.78
N VAL A 353 14.13 8.24 -40.21
CA VAL A 353 14.11 9.51 -40.97
C VAL A 353 15.11 9.43 -42.11
N ARG A 354 16.32 8.94 -41.85
CA ARG A 354 17.36 8.85 -42.88
C ARG A 354 17.01 7.86 -43.99
N VAL A 355 16.39 6.72 -43.67
CA VAL A 355 15.89 5.79 -44.70
C VAL A 355 14.82 6.46 -45.56
N PHE A 356 13.91 7.23 -44.96
CA PHE A 356 12.89 8.00 -45.68
C PHE A 356 13.53 9.03 -46.62
N ASP A 357 14.39 9.92 -46.10
CA ASP A 357 15.03 10.99 -46.88
C ASP A 357 15.84 10.45 -48.07
N ILE A 358 16.60 9.38 -47.85
CA ILE A 358 17.43 8.77 -48.90
C ILE A 358 16.57 8.02 -49.92
N THR A 359 15.44 7.43 -49.50
CA THR A 359 14.48 6.79 -50.43
C THR A 359 13.82 7.84 -51.33
N GLU A 360 13.30 8.93 -50.74
CA GLU A 360 12.72 10.04 -51.50
C GLU A 360 13.73 10.62 -52.50
N PHE A 361 14.98 10.81 -52.06
CA PHE A 361 16.05 11.29 -52.94
C PHE A 361 16.39 10.31 -54.06
N LYS A 362 16.48 9.00 -53.76
CA LYS A 362 16.72 7.96 -54.78
C LYS A 362 15.60 7.95 -55.83
N ASP A 363 14.35 8.04 -55.41
CA ASP A 363 13.21 8.04 -56.31
C ASP A 363 13.26 9.26 -57.25
N SER A 364 13.69 10.42 -56.74
CA SER A 364 13.91 11.63 -57.56
C SER A 364 15.01 11.48 -58.64
N VAL A 365 15.98 10.59 -58.43
CA VAL A 365 17.11 10.33 -59.34
C VAL A 365 16.84 9.13 -60.27
N SER A 366 15.82 8.33 -59.97
CA SER A 366 15.49 7.09 -60.72
C SER A 366 14.99 7.35 -62.14
N GLU A 367 14.56 8.57 -62.44
CA GLU A 367 14.28 9.05 -63.81
C GLU A 367 15.32 10.11 -64.23
N PRO A 368 16.47 9.70 -64.81
CA PRO A 368 17.57 10.61 -65.13
C PRO A 368 17.16 11.78 -66.04
N ALA A 369 16.20 11.57 -66.95
CA ALA A 369 15.73 12.62 -67.85
C ALA A 369 15.03 13.77 -67.11
N ILE A 370 14.20 13.44 -66.10
CA ILE A 370 13.50 14.43 -65.27
C ILE A 370 14.50 15.17 -64.38
N TYR A 371 15.45 14.43 -63.79
CA TYR A 371 16.48 15.03 -62.94
C TYR A 371 17.40 15.97 -63.74
N ILE A 372 17.83 15.59 -64.95
CA ILE A 372 18.65 16.44 -65.82
C ILE A 372 17.87 17.71 -66.22
N ALA A 373 16.59 17.60 -66.58
CA ALA A 373 15.76 18.75 -66.90
C ALA A 373 15.57 19.71 -65.70
N LYS A 374 15.47 19.16 -64.49
CA LYS A 374 15.44 19.94 -63.25
C LYS A 374 16.78 20.63 -62.99
N LEU A 375 17.90 19.93 -63.22
CA LEU A 375 19.25 20.48 -63.07
C LEU A 375 19.53 21.63 -64.05
N GLU A 376 19.09 21.50 -65.31
CA GLU A 376 19.17 22.57 -66.33
C GLU A 376 18.38 23.83 -65.90
N LYS A 377 17.21 23.63 -65.28
CA LYS A 377 16.36 24.70 -64.76
C LYS A 377 16.96 25.39 -63.53
N ASP A 378 17.49 24.62 -62.58
CA ASP A 378 17.99 25.13 -61.30
C ASP A 378 19.33 25.86 -61.45
N GLU A 379 20.23 25.34 -62.30
CA GLU A 379 21.57 25.92 -62.54
C GLU A 379 21.59 26.91 -63.72
N LYS A 380 20.46 27.08 -64.43
CA LYS A 380 20.30 27.97 -65.61
C LYS A 380 21.30 27.67 -66.74
N THR A 381 21.51 26.39 -67.04
CA THR A 381 22.45 25.91 -68.08
C THR A 381 21.80 24.90 -69.00
N THR A 382 22.27 24.76 -70.25
CA THR A 382 21.86 23.69 -71.17
C THR A 382 23.01 22.73 -71.44
N PHE A 383 22.78 21.43 -71.27
CA PHE A 383 23.80 20.40 -71.51
C PHE A 383 23.78 19.92 -72.98
N THR A 384 24.93 19.59 -73.53
CA THR A 384 25.06 18.91 -74.83
C THR A 384 24.59 17.46 -74.75
N ASP A 385 24.25 16.83 -75.89
CA ASP A 385 23.77 15.44 -75.91
C ASP A 385 24.78 14.45 -75.31
N LYS A 386 26.09 14.68 -75.52
CA LYS A 386 27.17 13.90 -74.90
C LYS A 386 27.20 14.06 -73.38
N GLU A 387 27.02 15.29 -72.88
CA GLU A 387 26.95 15.56 -71.44
C GLU A 387 25.68 14.96 -70.82
N LYS A 388 24.56 14.94 -71.55
CA LYS A 388 23.30 14.29 -71.11
C LYS A 388 23.45 12.77 -71.00
N GLU A 389 24.11 12.11 -71.95
CA GLU A 389 24.44 10.68 -71.84
C GLU A 389 25.39 10.40 -70.67
N GLN A 390 26.40 11.24 -70.47
CA GLN A 390 27.34 11.12 -69.35
C GLN A 390 26.63 11.29 -68.00
N LEU A 391 25.75 12.30 -67.86
CA LEU A 391 24.91 12.51 -66.68
C LEU A 391 23.95 11.34 -66.44
N LYS A 392 23.35 10.78 -67.49
CA LYS A 392 22.47 9.60 -67.37
C LYS A 392 23.22 8.40 -66.77
N SER A 393 24.46 8.16 -67.20
CA SER A 393 25.33 7.13 -66.62
C SER A 393 25.65 7.41 -65.14
N ILE A 394 26.04 8.64 -64.81
CA ILE A 394 26.34 9.08 -63.42
C ILE A 394 25.13 8.91 -62.49
N LEU A 395 23.93 9.28 -62.96
CA LEU A 395 22.69 9.17 -62.19
C LEU A 395 22.24 7.72 -62.03
N THR A 396 22.49 6.86 -63.02
CA THR A 396 22.23 5.42 -62.90
C THR A 396 23.14 4.77 -61.86
N GLU A 397 24.43 5.12 -61.86
CA GLU A 397 25.40 4.70 -60.83
C GLU A 397 24.94 5.21 -59.44
N ARG A 398 24.51 6.48 -59.36
CA ARG A 398 23.99 7.08 -58.13
C ARG A 398 22.79 6.32 -57.57
N ALA A 399 21.81 6.00 -58.41
CA ALA A 399 20.62 5.26 -57.99
C ALA A 399 20.99 3.86 -57.43
N LYS A 400 22.03 3.22 -57.99
CA LYS A 400 22.56 1.94 -57.50
C LYS A 400 23.24 2.07 -56.12
N ILE A 401 24.11 3.08 -55.94
CA ILE A 401 24.78 3.35 -54.65
C ILE A 401 23.73 3.69 -53.57
N LEU A 402 22.74 4.52 -53.91
CA LEU A 402 21.64 4.88 -53.00
C LEU A 402 20.79 3.65 -52.62
N ALA A 403 20.49 2.75 -53.56
CA ALA A 403 19.75 1.53 -53.26
C ALA A 403 20.48 0.63 -52.24
N GLU A 404 21.81 0.54 -52.35
CA GLU A 404 22.62 -0.20 -51.39
C GLU A 404 22.79 0.52 -50.06
N LEU A 405 22.88 1.85 -50.05
CA LEU A 405 22.86 2.64 -48.83
C LEU A 405 21.55 2.44 -48.08
N ILE A 406 20.41 2.46 -48.77
CA ILE A 406 19.09 2.16 -48.19
C ILE A 406 19.06 0.73 -47.63
N LYS A 407 19.64 -0.25 -48.35
CA LYS A 407 19.75 -1.64 -47.85
C LYS A 407 20.59 -1.71 -46.57
N SER A 408 21.73 -1.03 -46.52
CA SER A 408 22.61 -0.97 -45.35
C SER A 408 21.92 -0.29 -44.15
N LEU A 409 21.26 0.85 -44.38
CA LEU A 409 20.50 1.57 -43.35
C LEU A 409 19.31 0.76 -42.83
N ASN A 410 18.57 0.05 -43.69
CA ASN A 410 17.49 -0.84 -43.26
C ASN A 410 18.02 -2.01 -42.43
N ASN A 411 19.17 -2.59 -42.79
CA ASN A 411 19.80 -3.63 -41.98
C ASN A 411 20.23 -3.09 -40.60
N GLN A 412 20.80 -1.87 -40.55
CA GLN A 412 21.13 -1.22 -39.28
C GLN A 412 19.89 -0.95 -38.42
N LEU A 413 18.80 -0.50 -39.06
CA LEU A 413 17.53 -0.25 -38.38
C LEU A 413 16.98 -1.54 -37.77
N ASN A 414 16.95 -2.63 -38.54
CA ASN A 414 16.50 -3.94 -38.06
C ASN A 414 17.37 -4.47 -36.91
N LEU A 415 18.70 -4.37 -37.02
CA LEU A 415 19.61 -4.77 -35.95
C LEU A 415 19.42 -3.90 -34.70
N SER A 416 19.29 -2.59 -34.86
CA SER A 416 19.05 -1.68 -33.73
C SER A 416 17.72 -2.01 -33.03
N ILE A 417 16.64 -2.25 -33.79
CA ILE A 417 15.36 -2.68 -33.21
C ILE A 417 15.53 -4.01 -32.45
N ASN A 418 16.22 -4.99 -33.04
CA ASN A 418 16.45 -6.29 -32.39
C ASN A 418 17.30 -6.16 -31.12
N ILE A 419 18.36 -5.34 -31.13
CA ILE A 419 19.18 -5.05 -29.95
C ILE A 419 18.31 -4.41 -28.87
N GLU A 420 17.51 -3.39 -29.19
CA GLU A 420 16.62 -2.73 -28.23
C GLU A 420 15.63 -3.72 -27.61
N LEU A 421 15.01 -4.59 -28.42
CA LEU A 421 14.08 -5.62 -27.93
C LEU A 421 14.79 -6.63 -27.02
N ASN A 422 15.94 -7.16 -27.44
CA ASN A 422 16.72 -8.10 -26.64
C ASN A 422 17.20 -7.44 -25.33
N GLN A 423 17.59 -6.16 -25.38
CA GLN A 423 17.99 -5.36 -24.23
C GLN A 423 16.83 -5.19 -23.23
N GLN A 424 15.62 -4.89 -23.71
CA GLN A 424 14.43 -4.82 -22.87
C GLN A 424 14.08 -6.17 -22.24
N GLN A 425 14.23 -7.27 -22.98
CA GLN A 425 14.03 -8.62 -22.44
C GLN A 425 15.08 -8.98 -21.39
N VAL A 426 16.35 -8.69 -21.63
CA VAL A 426 17.45 -8.87 -20.65
C VAL A 426 17.13 -8.14 -19.36
N GLN A 427 16.71 -6.88 -19.43
CA GLN A 427 16.36 -6.09 -18.25
C GLN A 427 15.13 -6.67 -17.52
N THR A 428 14.07 -7.00 -18.26
CA THR A 428 12.85 -7.58 -17.69
C THR A 428 13.11 -8.91 -16.99
N ILE A 429 13.88 -9.81 -17.62
CA ILE A 429 14.24 -11.11 -17.06
C ILE A 429 15.15 -10.93 -15.85
N SER A 430 16.16 -10.05 -15.93
CA SER A 430 17.09 -9.77 -14.83
C SER A 430 16.35 -9.20 -13.61
N ASP A 431 15.48 -8.19 -13.80
CA ASP A 431 14.70 -7.58 -12.72
C ASP A 431 13.71 -8.59 -12.09
N SER A 432 13.05 -9.40 -12.93
CA SER A 432 12.16 -10.47 -12.48
C SER A 432 12.91 -11.53 -11.67
N LEU A 433 14.08 -11.97 -12.16
CA LEU A 433 14.95 -12.91 -11.47
C LEU A 433 15.42 -12.35 -10.14
N GLN A 434 15.94 -11.13 -10.12
CA GLN A 434 16.41 -10.47 -8.90
C GLN A 434 15.29 -10.40 -7.87
N LYS A 435 14.09 -9.95 -8.27
CA LYS A 435 12.92 -9.89 -7.39
C LYS A 435 12.53 -11.27 -6.85
N LYS A 436 12.51 -12.31 -7.70
CA LYS A 436 12.16 -13.68 -7.30
C LYS A 436 13.19 -14.29 -6.34
N LEU A 437 14.48 -14.08 -6.62
CA LEU A 437 15.58 -14.50 -5.77
C LEU A 437 15.54 -13.79 -4.42
N GLU A 438 15.24 -12.49 -4.38
CA GLU A 438 15.08 -11.71 -3.15
C GLU A 438 13.86 -12.18 -2.33
N GLN A 439 12.72 -12.39 -2.97
CA GLN A 439 11.51 -12.93 -2.34
C GLN A 439 11.81 -14.25 -1.63
N GLN A 440 12.58 -15.15 -2.24
CA GLN A 440 12.83 -16.46 -1.68
C GLN A 440 13.98 -16.50 -0.68
N SER A 441 15.01 -15.68 -0.88
CA SER A 441 16.15 -15.59 0.04
C SER A 441 15.69 -15.26 1.47
N PHE A 442 14.64 -14.44 1.62
CA PHE A 442 14.08 -14.08 2.93
C PHE A 442 13.39 -15.23 3.68
N TRP A 443 12.78 -16.19 2.98
CA TRP A 443 11.98 -17.26 3.58
C TRP A 443 12.71 -18.61 3.67
N VAL A 444 13.90 -18.73 3.08
CA VAL A 444 14.72 -19.95 3.12
C VAL A 444 15.80 -19.82 4.20
N LYS A 445 16.13 -20.92 4.87
CA LYS A 445 17.25 -20.97 5.83
C LYS A 445 18.56 -20.65 5.10
N SER A 446 19.22 -19.59 5.51
CA SER A 446 20.47 -19.13 4.89
C SER A 446 21.69 -19.90 5.41
N ASN A 447 21.61 -20.38 6.66
CA ASN A 447 22.71 -21.03 7.36
C ASN A 447 22.20 -22.24 8.15
N SER A 448 23.12 -23.15 8.51
CA SER A 448 22.80 -24.26 9.41
C SER A 448 22.27 -23.72 10.75
N PRO A 449 21.25 -24.35 11.35
CA PRO A 449 20.79 -24.01 12.70
C PRO A 449 21.94 -24.09 13.71
N ILE A 450 21.89 -23.27 14.76
CA ILE A 450 22.87 -23.31 15.86
C ILE A 450 22.48 -24.46 16.80
N ASP A 451 22.88 -25.68 16.44
CA ASP A 451 22.73 -26.91 17.23
C ASP A 451 24.09 -27.40 17.76
N LEU A 452 24.13 -28.61 18.33
CA LEU A 452 25.39 -29.18 18.87
C LEU A 452 26.44 -29.42 17.77
N ASP A 453 26.03 -29.79 16.55
CA ASP A 453 26.93 -30.01 15.41
C ASP A 453 27.54 -28.68 14.91
N TRP A 454 26.79 -27.58 14.98
CA TRP A 454 27.32 -26.25 14.69
C TRP A 454 28.49 -25.90 15.63
N PHE A 455 28.42 -26.22 16.93
CA PHE A 455 29.50 -25.94 17.87
C PHE A 455 30.75 -26.78 17.60
N GLU A 456 30.60 -28.02 17.14
CA GLU A 456 31.71 -28.88 16.73
C GLU A 456 32.43 -28.29 15.50
N ASN A 457 31.67 -27.77 14.53
CA ASN A 457 32.19 -27.20 13.30
C ASN A 457 32.56 -25.70 13.39
N PHE A 458 32.23 -25.03 14.50
CA PHE A 458 32.46 -23.59 14.68
C PHE A 458 33.93 -23.18 14.52
N LEU A 459 34.83 -23.90 15.17
CA LEU A 459 36.27 -23.58 15.20
C LEU A 459 36.93 -23.75 13.80
N PRO A 460 36.74 -24.87 13.08
CA PRO A 460 37.26 -25.00 11.72
C PRO A 460 36.66 -23.97 10.75
N LEU A 461 35.35 -23.74 10.77
CA LEU A 461 34.68 -22.75 9.91
C LEU A 461 35.18 -21.32 10.18
N THR A 462 35.32 -20.93 11.45
CA THR A 462 35.87 -19.63 11.85
C THR A 462 37.31 -19.47 11.37
N SER A 463 38.15 -20.49 11.53
CA SER A 463 39.54 -20.45 11.07
C SER A 463 39.65 -20.26 9.55
N PHE A 464 38.72 -20.85 8.80
CA PHE A 464 38.64 -20.72 7.36
C PHE A 464 38.14 -19.34 6.93
N GLN A 465 37.10 -18.81 7.58
CA GLN A 465 36.58 -17.46 7.32
C GLN A 465 37.63 -16.38 7.63
N LEU A 466 38.42 -16.53 8.71
CA LEU A 466 39.53 -15.63 9.03
C LEU A 466 40.62 -15.64 7.96
N LYS A 467 40.96 -16.81 7.41
CA LYS A 467 41.91 -16.91 6.29
C LYS A 467 41.39 -16.23 5.04
N ASP A 468 40.09 -16.33 4.76
CA ASP A 468 39.48 -15.70 3.59
C ASP A 468 39.43 -14.17 3.73
N LEU A 469 39.03 -13.67 4.91
CA LEU A 469 39.11 -12.25 5.26
C LEU A 469 40.53 -11.72 5.14
N ALA A 470 41.54 -12.50 5.59
CA ALA A 470 42.94 -12.11 5.49
C ALA A 470 43.42 -11.91 4.04
N LYS A 471 42.82 -12.57 3.04
CA LYS A 471 43.18 -12.35 1.62
C LYS A 471 42.76 -10.98 1.11
N LYS A 472 41.74 -10.36 1.70
CA LYS A 472 41.27 -9.02 1.32
C LYS A 472 42.14 -7.91 1.92
N PHE A 473 42.93 -8.22 2.95
CA PHE A 473 43.88 -7.30 3.55
C PHE A 473 45.21 -7.37 2.81
N ASP A 474 45.55 -6.30 2.09
CA ASP A 474 46.84 -6.17 1.41
C ASP A 474 47.52 -4.86 1.82
N PHE A 475 48.73 -4.98 2.34
CA PHE A 475 49.55 -3.87 2.80
C PHE A 475 50.61 -3.46 1.77
N SER A 476 50.68 -4.07 0.59
CA SER A 476 51.72 -3.78 -0.40
C SER A 476 51.58 -2.39 -1.03
N ASN A 477 50.35 -1.92 -1.21
CA ASN A 477 50.02 -0.74 -2.04
C ASN A 477 50.02 0.59 -1.30
N TRP A 478 50.40 0.61 -0.01
CA TRP A 478 50.30 1.80 0.83
C TRP A 478 51.09 3.01 0.30
N LYS A 479 52.16 2.79 -0.49
CA LYS A 479 52.97 3.87 -1.08
C LYS A 479 52.26 4.55 -2.25
N ASP A 480 51.66 3.77 -3.15
CA ASP A 480 50.98 4.29 -4.35
C ASP A 480 49.68 5.02 -3.97
N ASN A 481 49.04 4.57 -2.89
CA ASN A 481 47.81 5.12 -2.34
C ASN A 481 48.02 6.31 -1.38
N LEU A 482 49.27 6.64 -1.04
CA LEU A 482 49.59 7.67 -0.04
C LEU A 482 49.22 9.09 -0.50
N VAL A 483 49.51 9.42 -1.76
CA VAL A 483 49.24 10.75 -2.33
C VAL A 483 47.74 11.05 -2.39
N PRO A 484 46.88 10.19 -2.98
CA PRO A 484 45.43 10.45 -3.01
C PRO A 484 44.82 10.47 -1.60
N ALA A 485 45.28 9.63 -0.67
CA ALA A 485 44.84 9.68 0.73
C ALA A 485 45.23 11.01 1.41
N ALA A 486 46.48 11.46 1.23
CA ALA A 486 46.98 12.70 1.84
C ALA A 486 46.23 13.95 1.34
N VAL A 487 45.84 14.00 0.07
CA VAL A 487 45.02 15.10 -0.47
C VAL A 487 43.66 15.16 0.21
N LEU A 488 42.98 14.02 0.35
CA LEU A 488 41.67 13.94 1.02
C LEU A 488 41.78 14.27 2.51
N GLU A 489 42.79 13.76 3.20
CA GLU A 489 43.04 14.08 4.60
C GLU A 489 43.34 15.56 4.81
N LEU A 490 44.11 16.20 3.93
CA LEU A 490 44.43 17.62 4.03
C LEU A 490 43.16 18.48 3.87
N LEU A 491 42.27 18.13 2.94
CA LEU A 491 40.97 18.81 2.77
C LEU A 491 40.09 18.67 4.03
N LEU A 492 40.02 17.46 4.61
CA LEU A 492 39.25 17.22 5.83
C LEU A 492 39.86 17.91 7.04
N ALA A 493 41.19 17.90 7.18
CA ALA A 493 41.92 18.59 8.23
C ALA A 493 41.74 20.11 8.15
N LEU A 494 41.75 20.67 6.94
CA LEU A 494 41.45 22.09 6.71
C LEU A 494 40.02 22.42 7.10
N GLY A 495 39.04 21.55 6.79
CA GLY A 495 37.67 21.67 7.25
C GLY A 495 37.54 21.65 8.78
N VAL A 496 38.22 20.72 9.46
CA VAL A 496 38.29 20.65 10.93
C VAL A 496 38.90 21.92 11.51
N LEU A 497 39.99 22.42 10.93
CA LEU A 497 40.69 23.61 11.37
C LEU A 497 39.80 24.86 11.24
N LEU A 498 39.16 25.07 10.09
CA LEU A 498 38.26 26.21 9.88
C LEU A 498 37.09 26.23 10.87
N ILE A 499 36.43 25.09 11.08
CA ILE A 499 35.30 24.99 12.01
C ILE A 499 35.78 25.13 13.46
N SER A 500 36.93 24.57 13.83
CA SER A 500 37.48 24.68 15.18
C SER A 500 37.87 26.13 15.53
N ARG A 501 38.38 26.91 14.57
CA ARG A 501 38.64 28.35 14.75
C ARG A 501 37.36 29.16 14.96
N GLN A 502 36.28 28.82 14.26
CA GLN A 502 34.99 29.50 14.44
C GLN A 502 34.14 28.94 15.59
N LYS A 503 34.60 27.88 16.28
CA LYS A 503 33.83 27.18 17.31
C LYS A 503 33.28 28.11 18.40
N GLU A 504 34.10 29.04 18.91
CA GLU A 504 33.67 29.97 19.95
C GLU A 504 32.68 31.02 19.41
N GLN A 505 32.85 31.48 18.16
CA GLN A 505 31.89 32.38 17.51
C GLN A 505 30.54 31.69 17.28
N ILE A 506 30.55 30.42 16.85
CA ILE A 506 29.33 29.62 16.66
C ILE A 506 28.61 29.41 18.00
N LYS A 507 29.35 29.11 19.08
CA LYS A 507 28.77 29.04 20.44
C LYS A 507 28.18 30.37 20.89
N GLN A 508 28.85 31.49 20.66
CA GLN A 508 28.33 32.82 20.97
C GLN A 508 27.04 33.12 20.19
N ARG A 509 26.97 32.76 18.90
CA ARG A 509 25.75 32.86 18.09
C ARG A 509 24.62 32.00 18.65
N LEU A 510 24.90 30.76 19.05
CA LEU A 510 23.91 29.89 19.71
C LEU A 510 23.42 30.48 21.04
N THR A 511 24.31 31.06 21.86
CA THR A 511 23.93 31.75 23.10
C THR A 511 23.06 32.99 22.82
N LYS A 512 23.38 33.75 21.77
CA LYS A 512 22.57 34.90 21.35
C LYS A 512 21.18 34.47 20.88
N ILE A 513 21.10 33.40 20.08
CA ILE A 513 19.82 32.78 19.68
C ILE A 513 19.06 32.32 20.91
N ASN A 514 19.72 31.68 21.88
CA ASN A 514 19.06 31.20 23.10
C ASN A 514 18.52 32.34 23.97
N ASN A 515 19.23 33.46 24.04
CA ASN A 515 18.84 34.62 24.83
C ASN A 515 17.70 35.42 24.18
N SER A 516 17.62 35.47 22.85
CA SER A 516 16.52 36.15 22.15
C SER A 516 15.17 35.45 22.31
N MET A 517 15.13 34.23 22.83
CA MET A 517 13.88 33.47 23.09
C MET A 517 13.18 33.90 24.40
N ARG A 518 13.81 34.77 25.21
CA ARG A 518 13.27 35.19 26.51
C ARG A 518 12.13 36.21 26.40
N THR A 519 12.00 36.93 25.29
CA THR A 519 10.94 37.93 25.09
C THR A 519 10.25 37.75 23.73
N VAL A 520 8.96 38.08 23.66
CA VAL A 520 8.12 37.87 22.46
C VAL A 520 8.60 38.72 21.26
N ALA A 521 9.16 39.91 21.54
CA ALA A 521 9.67 40.81 20.51
C ALA A 521 10.89 40.22 19.78
N THR A 522 11.80 39.57 20.49
CA THR A 522 13.07 39.09 19.91
C THR A 522 13.04 37.63 19.43
N ASP A 523 12.06 36.81 19.84
CA ASP A 523 12.00 35.40 19.44
C ASP A 523 11.39 35.19 18.05
N SER A 524 12.07 34.51 17.13
CA SER A 524 11.67 34.29 15.73
C SER A 524 11.51 32.80 15.42
N GLN A 525 10.62 32.46 14.48
CA GLN A 525 10.44 31.09 13.98
C GLN A 525 11.72 30.48 13.38
N TRP A 526 12.62 31.31 12.86
CA TRP A 526 13.91 30.87 12.29
C TRP A 526 14.98 30.54 13.32
N ASN A 527 14.75 30.84 14.61
CA ASN A 527 15.73 30.60 15.68
C ASN A 527 15.98 29.09 15.91
N THR A 528 14.97 28.21 15.79
CA THR A 528 15.17 26.74 15.95
C THR A 528 15.93 26.15 14.76
N PRO A 529 15.52 26.37 13.49
CA PRO A 529 16.27 25.85 12.35
C PRO A 529 17.72 26.36 12.31
N ALA A 530 17.95 27.64 12.64
CA ALA A 530 19.30 28.19 12.74
C ALA A 530 20.11 27.51 13.86
N ALA A 531 19.52 27.27 15.04
CA ALA A 531 20.21 26.56 16.12
C ALA A 531 20.56 25.11 15.74
N ILE A 532 19.67 24.40 15.03
CA ILE A 532 19.94 23.06 14.49
C ILE A 532 21.11 23.12 13.51
N PHE A 533 21.08 24.04 12.54
CA PHE A 533 22.14 24.22 11.54
C PHE A 533 23.53 24.44 12.18
N TRP A 534 23.63 25.40 13.10
CA TRP A 534 24.89 25.66 13.81
C TRP A 534 25.33 24.49 14.69
N THR A 535 24.40 23.73 15.24
CA THR A 535 24.71 22.52 16.03
C THR A 535 25.24 21.39 15.15
N VAL A 536 24.70 21.20 13.93
CA VAL A 536 25.22 20.24 12.95
C VAL A 536 26.65 20.63 12.53
N ILE A 537 26.91 21.91 12.25
CA ILE A 537 28.27 22.39 11.94
C ILE A 537 29.26 22.08 13.07
N LEU A 538 28.86 22.23 14.33
CA LEU A 538 29.71 21.88 15.47
C LEU A 538 30.00 20.37 15.61
N CYS A 539 29.24 19.50 14.93
CA CYS A 539 29.43 18.05 14.93
C CYS A 539 30.30 17.55 13.76
N LEU A 540 30.36 18.30 12.65
CA LEU A 540 31.17 17.97 11.47
C LEU A 540 32.65 17.69 11.79
N PRO A 541 33.34 18.42 12.69
CA PRO A 541 34.74 18.11 12.98
C PRO A 541 34.97 16.68 13.46
N SER A 542 34.08 16.16 14.31
CA SER A 542 34.18 14.78 14.78
C SER A 542 33.92 13.75 13.68
N THR A 543 33.08 14.12 12.71
CA THR A 543 32.76 13.28 11.54
C THR A 543 33.93 13.27 10.55
N PHE A 544 34.56 14.42 10.32
CA PHE A 544 35.75 14.52 9.49
C PHE A 544 36.94 13.78 10.11
N ILE A 545 37.10 13.81 11.44
CA ILE A 545 38.12 12.99 12.13
C ILE A 545 37.85 11.49 11.94
N PHE A 546 36.61 11.05 12.10
CA PHE A 546 36.23 9.66 11.82
C PHE A 546 36.56 9.27 10.37
N LEU A 547 36.23 10.14 9.41
CA LEU A 547 36.44 9.90 7.99
C LEU A 547 37.92 9.95 7.59
N MET A 548 38.74 10.79 8.24
CA MET A 548 40.20 10.77 8.12
C MET A 548 40.78 9.44 8.60
N VAL A 549 40.40 8.96 9.79
CA VAL A 549 40.83 7.64 10.30
C VAL A 549 40.39 6.53 9.35
N PHE A 550 39.17 6.61 8.83
CA PHE A 550 38.67 5.64 7.86
C PHE A 550 39.49 5.63 6.56
N ILE A 551 39.73 6.79 5.94
CA ILE A 551 40.58 6.91 4.73
C ILE A 551 41.96 6.33 4.99
N LEU A 552 42.58 6.69 6.11
CA LEU A 552 43.92 6.22 6.45
C LEU A 552 43.95 4.69 6.54
N VAL A 553 42.98 4.10 7.23
CA VAL A 553 42.89 2.64 7.37
C VAL A 553 42.61 1.99 6.01
N THR A 554 41.68 2.50 5.20
CA THR A 554 41.31 1.84 3.95
C THR A 554 42.39 1.91 2.88
N TYR A 555 43.05 3.05 2.73
CA TYR A 555 44.12 3.24 1.75
C TYR A 555 45.41 2.48 2.13
N ILE A 556 45.58 2.11 3.40
CA ILE A 556 46.70 1.27 3.88
C ILE A 556 46.39 -0.23 3.80
N CYS A 557 45.14 -0.62 4.06
CA CYS A 557 44.77 -2.02 4.29
C CYS A 557 44.12 -2.72 3.09
N PHE A 558 43.71 -2.00 2.04
CA PHE A 558 42.99 -2.54 0.89
C PHE A 558 43.66 -2.21 -0.44
N GLN A 559 43.57 -3.14 -1.40
CA GLN A 559 44.13 -2.99 -2.74
C GLN A 559 43.41 -1.90 -3.56
N ASP A 560 42.07 -1.90 -3.52
CA ASP A 560 41.21 -0.87 -4.11
C ASP A 560 40.33 -0.20 -3.02
N PRO A 561 40.65 1.05 -2.62
CA PRO A 561 39.88 1.78 -1.62
C PRO A 561 38.44 2.14 -2.05
N THR A 562 38.12 2.06 -3.35
CA THR A 562 36.82 2.49 -3.87
C THR A 562 35.69 1.52 -3.50
N GLU A 563 35.99 0.22 -3.31
CA GLU A 563 35.01 -0.80 -2.93
C GLU A 563 34.36 -0.51 -1.56
N VAL A 564 35.15 0.02 -0.62
CA VAL A 564 34.71 0.28 0.77
C VAL A 564 34.20 1.71 0.99
N TRP A 565 34.32 2.59 -0.01
CA TRP A 565 33.94 4.00 0.10
C TRP A 565 32.45 4.23 0.38
N PRO A 566 31.49 3.53 -0.27
CA PRO A 566 30.07 3.70 0.02
C PRO A 566 29.74 3.38 1.49
N TRP A 567 30.37 2.35 2.05
CA TRP A 567 30.22 1.97 3.46
C TRP A 567 30.76 3.06 4.39
N GLY A 568 31.96 3.59 4.12
CA GLY A 568 32.58 4.63 4.93
C GLY A 568 31.75 5.91 4.98
N LEU A 569 31.23 6.34 3.83
CA LEU A 569 30.31 7.48 3.75
C LEU A 569 29.01 7.23 4.54
N LYS A 570 28.37 6.05 4.38
CA LYS A 570 27.18 5.66 5.14
C LYS A 570 27.43 5.73 6.65
N MET A 571 28.55 5.17 7.12
CA MET A 571 28.94 5.19 8.54
C MET A 571 29.25 6.60 9.06
N SER A 572 29.91 7.44 8.27
CA SER A 572 30.15 8.83 8.65
C SER A 572 28.85 9.63 8.79
N GLY A 573 27.85 9.35 7.95
CA GLY A 573 26.51 9.94 8.06
C GLY A 573 25.82 9.53 9.36
N TYR A 574 25.89 8.24 9.72
CA TYR A 574 25.37 7.75 11.01
C TYR A 574 26.11 8.37 12.19
N TRP A 575 27.44 8.50 12.11
CA TRP A 575 28.24 9.15 13.14
C TRP A 575 27.80 10.60 13.35
N LEU A 576 27.65 11.37 12.27
CA LEU A 576 27.16 12.75 12.32
C LEU A 576 25.78 12.83 12.99
N TYR A 577 24.88 11.91 12.65
CA TYR A 577 23.55 11.84 13.24
C TYR A 577 23.59 11.59 14.75
N PHE A 578 24.35 10.59 15.21
CA PHE A 578 24.50 10.31 16.64
C PHE A 578 25.20 11.44 17.39
N ALA A 579 26.25 12.02 16.82
CA ALA A 579 26.94 13.18 17.38
C ALA A 579 25.97 14.37 17.54
N PHE A 580 25.13 14.62 16.53
CA PHE A 580 24.08 15.63 16.56
C PHE A 580 23.03 15.34 17.64
N MET A 581 22.54 14.11 17.76
CA MET A 581 21.60 13.69 18.81
C MET A 581 22.14 13.95 20.22
N VAL A 582 23.40 13.58 20.47
CA VAL A 582 24.07 13.83 21.76
C VAL A 582 24.33 15.34 21.98
N ALA A 583 24.58 16.10 20.91
CA ALA A 583 24.76 17.55 20.98
C ALA A 583 23.45 18.30 21.26
N MET A 584 22.33 17.84 20.70
CA MET A 584 20.99 18.39 20.91
C MET A 584 20.56 18.32 22.39
N LEU A 585 20.95 17.26 23.09
CA LEU A 585 20.62 16.99 24.50
C LEU A 585 21.65 17.56 25.50
N ARG A 586 22.58 18.42 25.05
CA ARG A 586 23.52 19.10 25.97
C ARG A 586 22.77 19.98 26.99
N PRO A 587 23.39 20.27 28.15
CA PRO A 587 22.83 21.23 29.09
C PRO A 587 22.60 22.59 28.43
N ASN A 588 21.41 23.16 28.59
CA ASN A 588 20.97 24.36 27.86
C ASN A 588 21.02 24.25 26.32
N GLY A 589 21.04 23.04 25.78
CA GLY A 589 20.98 22.78 24.34
C GLY A 589 19.56 22.90 23.79
N ILE A 590 19.40 22.49 22.53
CA ILE A 590 18.14 22.56 21.78
C ILE A 590 17.01 21.81 22.52
N GLY A 591 17.29 20.61 23.06
CA GLY A 591 16.29 19.81 23.77
C GLY A 591 15.65 20.56 24.95
N PHE A 592 16.43 21.29 25.75
CA PHE A 592 15.91 22.03 26.90
C PHE A 592 15.29 23.38 26.48
N ARG A 593 16.03 24.17 25.69
CA ARG A 593 15.67 25.57 25.41
C ARG A 593 14.64 25.75 24.30
N HIS A 594 14.61 24.84 23.33
CA HIS A 594 13.72 24.93 22.17
C HIS A 594 12.57 23.93 22.29
N PHE A 595 12.83 22.70 22.74
CA PHE A 595 11.81 21.65 22.81
C PHE A 595 11.17 21.49 24.18
N ASN A 596 11.52 22.34 25.16
CA ASN A 596 11.01 22.30 26.54
C ASN A 596 11.18 20.95 27.25
N MET A 597 12.14 20.12 26.83
CA MET A 597 12.40 18.85 27.52
C MET A 597 13.05 19.11 28.89
N PRO A 598 12.57 18.50 29.98
CA PRO A 598 13.14 18.70 31.31
C PRO A 598 14.65 18.41 31.36
N GLN A 599 15.41 19.28 32.02
CA GLN A 599 16.87 19.21 32.06
C GLN A 599 17.39 17.89 32.66
N LYS A 600 16.69 17.34 33.67
CA LYS A 600 16.98 16.01 34.25
C LYS A 600 16.79 14.89 33.22
N SER A 601 15.74 14.96 32.41
CA SER A 601 15.46 13.99 31.34
C SER A 601 16.53 14.05 30.24
N ASN A 602 16.93 15.26 29.81
CA ASN A 602 17.97 15.44 28.80
C ASN A 602 19.31 14.85 29.23
N ALA A 603 19.69 15.02 30.50
CA ALA A 603 20.92 14.45 31.03
C ALA A 603 20.92 12.91 30.96
N VAL A 604 19.80 12.28 31.33
CA VAL A 604 19.66 10.82 31.31
C VAL A 604 19.67 10.27 29.88
N PHE A 605 18.87 10.83 28.96
CA PHE A 605 18.88 10.42 27.55
C PHE A 605 20.26 10.60 26.91
N ARG A 606 20.95 11.69 27.24
CA ARG A 606 22.30 11.95 26.74
C ARG A 606 23.31 10.92 27.23
N ASP A 607 23.24 10.52 28.50
CA ASP A 607 24.16 9.52 29.06
C ASP A 607 23.94 8.14 28.44
N ILE A 608 22.67 7.74 28.27
CA ILE A 608 22.31 6.49 27.61
C ILE A 608 22.75 6.48 26.16
N LEU A 609 22.46 7.54 25.40
CA LEU A 609 22.87 7.64 24.00
C LEU A 609 24.39 7.52 23.85
N LYS A 610 25.17 8.16 24.74
CA LYS A 610 26.63 8.04 24.75
C LYS A 610 27.11 6.61 25.00
N ARG A 611 26.53 5.92 25.99
CA ARG A 611 26.86 4.53 26.31
C ARG A 611 26.42 3.57 25.19
N SER A 612 25.32 3.87 24.51
CA SER A 612 24.78 3.03 23.43
C SER A 612 25.44 3.28 22.07
N VAL A 613 26.24 4.34 21.86
CA VAL A 613 26.87 4.63 20.56
C VAL A 613 27.68 3.43 20.05
N TRP A 614 28.45 2.77 20.91
CA TRP A 614 29.24 1.61 20.52
C TRP A 614 28.36 0.43 20.12
N VAL A 615 27.32 0.11 20.91
CA VAL A 615 26.39 -0.99 20.60
C VAL A 615 25.66 -0.74 19.28
N ILE A 616 25.21 0.49 19.04
CA ILE A 616 24.54 0.85 17.79
C ILE A 616 25.54 0.86 16.62
N GLY A 617 26.76 1.33 16.84
CA GLY A 617 27.84 1.25 15.86
C GLY A 617 28.11 -0.20 15.43
N LEU A 618 28.14 -1.13 16.38
CA LEU A 618 28.26 -2.57 16.07
C LEU A 618 27.02 -3.12 15.37
N MET A 619 25.81 -2.68 15.75
CA MET A 619 24.55 -3.07 15.11
C MET A 619 24.48 -2.67 13.64
N LEU A 620 24.93 -1.46 13.31
CA LEU A 620 25.02 -0.97 11.93
C LEU A 620 26.01 -1.79 11.08
N ASN A 621 26.89 -2.56 11.72
CA ASN A 621 27.95 -3.34 11.08
C ASN A 621 27.74 -4.86 11.13
N THR A 622 26.54 -5.30 11.53
CA THR A 622 26.18 -6.73 11.60
C THR A 622 26.34 -7.46 10.26
N ALA A 623 26.04 -6.78 9.15
CA ALA A 623 26.17 -7.35 7.81
C ALA A 623 27.57 -7.21 7.18
N VAL A 624 28.57 -6.65 7.87
CA VAL A 624 29.89 -6.33 7.28
C VAL A 624 30.62 -7.60 6.82
N PHE A 625 30.68 -8.62 7.67
CA PHE A 625 31.38 -9.87 7.33
C PHE A 625 30.74 -10.58 6.14
N SER A 626 29.41 -10.57 6.06
CA SER A 626 28.63 -11.12 4.96
C SER A 626 28.90 -10.47 3.59
N HIS A 627 29.22 -9.17 3.54
CA HIS A 627 29.49 -8.45 2.29
C HIS A 627 30.95 -8.56 1.83
N ILE A 628 31.89 -8.78 2.76
CA ILE A 628 33.34 -8.79 2.46
C ILE A 628 33.81 -10.18 2.01
N THR A 629 33.23 -11.27 2.54
CA THR A 629 33.66 -12.64 2.21
C THR A 629 33.09 -13.09 0.87
N GLU A 630 33.94 -13.67 0.00
CA GLU A 630 33.56 -14.16 -1.33
C GLU A 630 32.59 -15.35 -1.27
N MET A 631 32.55 -16.03 -0.13
CA MET A 631 31.67 -17.18 0.10
C MET A 631 30.23 -16.80 0.50
N GLY A 632 29.94 -15.52 0.66
CA GLY A 632 28.61 -14.99 0.97
C GLY A 632 28.08 -15.40 2.35
N ILE A 633 26.77 -15.17 2.54
CA ILE A 633 26.08 -15.24 3.84
C ILE A 633 26.08 -16.66 4.44
N ALA A 634 26.09 -17.70 3.60
CA ALA A 634 25.94 -19.09 4.00
C ALA A 634 27.09 -19.62 4.89
N TYR A 635 28.27 -19.00 4.84
CA TYR A 635 29.46 -19.40 5.62
C TYR A 635 29.87 -18.35 6.66
N ASP A 636 29.04 -17.33 6.88
CA ASP A 636 29.35 -16.22 7.79
C ASP A 636 29.07 -16.57 9.27
N VAL A 637 29.91 -17.44 9.83
CA VAL A 637 29.82 -17.89 11.23
C VAL A 637 30.22 -16.78 12.20
N ILE A 638 31.22 -15.97 11.84
CA ILE A 638 31.67 -14.83 12.63
C ILE A 638 30.57 -13.77 12.72
N GLY A 639 29.92 -13.45 11.60
CA GLY A 639 28.81 -12.50 11.56
C GLY A 639 27.59 -12.96 12.36
N GLN A 640 27.26 -14.26 12.35
CA GLN A 640 26.21 -14.83 13.20
C GLN A 640 26.47 -14.56 14.68
N VAL A 641 27.66 -14.94 15.17
CA VAL A 641 28.03 -14.75 16.59
C VAL A 641 28.10 -13.26 16.93
N PHE A 642 28.71 -12.45 16.07
CA PHE A 642 28.79 -11.01 16.23
C PHE A 642 27.40 -10.38 16.37
N THR A 643 26.48 -10.74 15.48
CA THR A 643 25.10 -10.22 15.49
C THR A 643 24.35 -10.65 16.74
N VAL A 644 24.47 -11.91 17.18
CA VAL A 644 23.85 -12.38 18.42
C VAL A 644 24.38 -11.62 19.64
N ILE A 645 25.71 -11.42 19.74
CA ILE A 645 26.32 -10.64 20.83
C ILE A 645 25.80 -9.19 20.85
N VAL A 646 25.67 -8.57 19.68
CA VAL A 646 25.13 -7.22 19.56
C VAL A 646 23.67 -7.16 20.01
N LEU A 647 22.83 -8.11 19.58
CA LEU A 647 21.42 -8.18 19.98
C LEU A 647 21.26 -8.40 21.49
N ILE A 648 22.07 -9.28 22.09
CA ILE A 648 22.14 -9.48 23.54
C ILE A 648 22.56 -8.19 24.25
N SER A 649 23.56 -7.48 23.71
CA SER A 649 24.01 -6.19 24.25
C SER A 649 22.90 -5.13 24.21
N ILE A 650 22.02 -5.15 23.20
CA ILE A 650 20.84 -4.28 23.15
C ILE A 650 19.87 -4.60 24.29
N ILE A 651 19.61 -5.88 24.56
CA ILE A 651 18.70 -6.33 25.64
C ILE A 651 19.21 -5.91 27.02
N PHE A 652 20.51 -6.02 27.29
CA PHE A 652 21.07 -5.78 28.62
C PHE A 652 21.61 -4.36 28.85
N ILE A 653 22.06 -3.65 27.80
CA ILE A 653 22.66 -2.31 27.94
C ILE A 653 21.68 -1.23 27.48
N VAL A 654 21.13 -1.35 26.27
CA VAL A 654 20.35 -0.28 25.64
C VAL A 654 18.91 -0.26 26.18
N ALA A 655 18.27 -1.42 26.29
CA ALA A 655 16.86 -1.53 26.70
C ALA A 655 16.58 -1.04 28.12
N PRO A 656 17.37 -1.43 29.15
CA PRO A 656 17.11 -0.98 30.52
C PRO A 656 17.35 0.52 30.65
N GLY A 657 18.38 1.05 29.99
CA GLY A 657 18.69 2.49 29.95
C GLY A 657 17.53 3.28 29.35
N PHE A 658 17.10 2.94 28.14
CA PHE A 658 15.97 3.63 27.50
C PHE A 658 14.66 3.50 28.30
N ARG A 659 14.40 2.34 28.92
CA ARG A 659 13.24 2.17 29.82
C ARG A 659 13.28 3.13 31.00
N GLN A 660 14.45 3.31 31.62
CA GLN A 660 14.64 4.25 32.72
C GLN A 660 14.47 5.71 32.25
N ALA A 661 15.05 6.08 31.11
CA ALA A 661 14.91 7.43 30.55
C ALA A 661 13.46 7.80 30.24
N ILE A 662 12.73 6.88 29.61
CA ILE A 662 11.31 7.07 29.29
C ILE A 662 10.48 7.19 30.57
N ALA A 663 10.75 6.38 31.59
CA ALA A 663 10.05 6.47 32.87
C ALA A 663 10.29 7.82 33.58
N ILE A 664 11.54 8.31 33.58
CA ILE A 664 11.87 9.63 34.14
C ILE A 664 11.20 10.75 33.36
N TYR A 665 11.23 10.70 32.03
CA TYR A 665 10.54 11.67 31.19
C TYR A 665 9.03 11.70 31.48
N GLN A 666 8.39 10.53 31.55
CA GLN A 666 6.95 10.42 31.87
C GLN A 666 6.62 10.90 33.28
N ASN A 667 7.47 10.64 34.27
CA ASN A 667 7.23 11.08 35.64
C ASN A 667 7.45 12.58 35.84
N VAL A 668 8.41 13.18 35.14
CA VAL A 668 8.67 14.63 35.20
C VAL A 668 7.66 15.41 34.35
N ALA A 669 7.12 14.80 33.29
CA ALA A 669 6.08 15.41 32.45
C ALA A 669 4.65 15.25 32.99
N LYS A 670 4.43 14.57 34.12
CA LYS A 670 3.09 14.39 34.73
C LYS A 670 2.46 15.68 35.26
N ASP A 671 3.24 16.73 35.46
CA ASP A 671 2.77 18.03 35.96
C ASP A 671 2.22 18.95 34.86
N GLU A 672 2.37 18.58 33.58
CA GLU A 672 1.73 19.25 32.43
C GLU A 672 0.86 18.24 31.68
N GLU A 673 -0.35 18.61 31.27
CA GLU A 673 -1.33 17.77 30.54
C GLU A 673 -0.78 17.25 29.18
N SER A 674 0.15 16.30 29.20
CA SER A 674 0.72 15.70 27.99
C SER A 674 0.06 14.36 27.68
N PRO A 675 -0.60 14.21 26.52
CA PRO A 675 -1.32 12.99 26.17
C PRO A 675 -0.37 11.79 26.14
N ARG A 676 -0.80 10.69 26.78
CA ARG A 676 -0.06 9.42 26.95
C ARG A 676 0.62 8.99 25.63
N ASN A 677 1.96 9.09 25.58
CA ASN A 677 2.76 8.79 24.40
C ASN A 677 2.81 7.28 24.09
N VAL A 678 1.83 6.79 23.32
CA VAL A 678 1.77 5.43 22.78
C VAL A 678 3.08 5.04 22.08
N LEU A 679 3.69 5.97 21.35
CA LEU A 679 4.97 5.77 20.65
C LEU A 679 6.11 5.36 21.59
N LEU A 680 6.18 5.93 22.81
CA LEU A 680 7.19 5.57 23.81
C LEU A 680 6.93 4.19 24.44
N ASN A 681 5.67 3.72 24.44
CA ASN A 681 5.34 2.37 24.89
C ASN A 681 5.70 1.34 23.82
N ILE A 682 5.40 1.65 22.55
CA ILE A 682 5.79 0.82 21.40
C ILE A 682 7.31 0.71 21.35
N ALA A 683 8.04 1.83 21.48
CA ALA A 683 9.50 1.83 21.50
C ALA A 683 10.06 0.92 22.62
N ARG A 684 9.45 0.91 23.80
CA ARG A 684 9.83 0.00 24.89
C ARG A 684 9.60 -1.46 24.55
N ALA A 685 8.45 -1.79 23.95
CA ALA A 685 8.12 -3.16 23.57
C ALA A 685 9.05 -3.66 22.44
N VAL A 686 9.26 -2.85 21.40
CA VAL A 686 10.10 -3.20 20.24
C VAL A 686 11.55 -3.42 20.66
N LEU A 687 12.11 -2.54 21.49
CA LEU A 687 13.52 -2.61 21.89
C LEU A 687 13.80 -3.83 22.80
N PHE A 688 12.77 -4.45 23.38
CA PHE A 688 12.90 -5.71 24.13
C PHE A 688 12.56 -6.95 23.29
N LEU A 689 11.41 -6.94 22.59
CA LEU A 689 10.93 -8.10 21.84
C LEU A 689 11.70 -8.34 20.55
N ALA A 690 12.04 -7.29 19.79
CA ALA A 690 12.66 -7.46 18.48
C ALA A 690 14.03 -8.15 18.54
N PRO A 691 14.95 -7.80 19.47
CA PRO A 691 16.22 -8.52 19.60
C PRO A 691 16.03 -10.00 19.95
N ILE A 692 15.06 -10.34 20.81
CA ILE A 692 14.76 -11.74 21.18
C ILE A 692 14.27 -12.51 19.96
N THR A 693 13.32 -11.96 19.20
CA THR A 693 12.81 -12.60 17.98
C THR A 693 13.90 -12.80 16.94
N LEU A 694 14.80 -11.83 16.78
CA LEU A 694 15.92 -11.91 15.84
C LEU A 694 16.95 -12.96 16.27
N VAL A 695 17.28 -13.05 17.56
CA VAL A 695 18.16 -14.12 18.07
C VAL A 695 17.56 -15.49 17.78
N ILE A 696 16.26 -15.68 18.02
CA ILE A 696 15.57 -16.94 17.71
C ILE A 696 15.65 -17.27 16.21
N LEU A 697 15.42 -16.28 15.34
CA LEU A 697 15.52 -16.48 13.88
C LEU A 697 16.94 -16.89 13.46
N ILE A 698 17.98 -16.26 14.01
CA ILE A 698 19.38 -16.62 13.73
C ILE A 698 19.66 -18.06 14.18
N VAL A 699 19.22 -18.45 15.39
CA VAL A 699 19.39 -19.81 15.92
C VAL A 699 18.70 -20.86 15.03
N LEU A 700 17.54 -20.53 14.47
CA LEU A 700 16.79 -21.40 13.54
C LEU A 700 17.39 -21.48 12.12
N GLY A 701 18.43 -20.70 11.82
CA GLY A 701 19.10 -20.66 10.52
C GLY A 701 18.64 -19.55 9.56
N TYR A 702 17.80 -18.61 10.01
CA TYR A 702 17.29 -17.45 9.24
C TYR A 702 18.16 -16.20 9.44
N TYR A 703 19.46 -16.33 9.18
CA TYR A 703 20.42 -15.25 9.40
C TYR A 703 20.25 -14.10 8.39
N TYR A 704 20.07 -14.39 7.09
CA TYR A 704 19.77 -13.36 6.08
C TYR A 704 18.52 -12.54 6.42
N THR A 705 17.42 -13.22 6.74
CA THR A 705 16.16 -12.62 7.20
C THR A 705 16.40 -11.67 8.37
N SER A 706 17.23 -12.09 9.33
CA SER A 706 17.56 -11.31 10.51
C SER A 706 18.36 -10.04 10.16
N LEU A 707 19.34 -10.13 9.26
CA LEU A 707 20.10 -8.96 8.80
C LEU A 707 19.20 -7.94 8.09
N VAL A 708 18.31 -8.41 7.21
CA VAL A 708 17.34 -7.55 6.50
C VAL A 708 16.43 -6.85 7.51
N ILE A 709 15.84 -7.58 8.47
CA ILE A 709 14.98 -6.98 9.50
C ILE A 709 15.76 -5.98 10.36
N ILE A 710 17.02 -6.26 10.71
CA ILE A 710 17.88 -5.33 11.45
C ILE A 710 18.05 -4.01 10.69
N GLU A 711 18.35 -4.04 9.38
CA GLU A 711 18.49 -2.84 8.56
C GLU A 711 17.20 -2.00 8.52
N HIS A 712 16.04 -2.66 8.43
CA HIS A 712 14.73 -2.02 8.46
C HIS A 712 14.39 -1.40 9.82
N LEU A 713 14.72 -2.09 10.91
CA LEU A 713 14.54 -1.58 12.26
C LEU A 713 15.43 -0.35 12.53
N VAL A 714 16.67 -0.38 12.04
CA VAL A 714 17.59 0.76 12.09
C VAL A 714 17.02 1.94 11.30
N SER A 715 16.58 1.72 10.06
CA SER A 715 15.99 2.76 9.21
C SER A 715 14.73 3.35 9.83
N THR A 716 13.89 2.51 10.45
CA THR A 716 12.72 2.91 11.24
C THR A 716 13.10 3.80 12.42
N TYR A 717 14.15 3.45 13.16
CA TYR A 717 14.66 4.27 14.25
C TYR A 717 15.07 5.67 13.75
N PHE A 718 15.84 5.77 12.67
CA PHE A 718 16.24 7.06 12.10
C PHE A 718 15.03 7.86 11.61
N ALA A 719 14.06 7.23 10.96
CA ALA A 719 12.83 7.87 10.49
C ALA A 719 12.01 8.45 11.66
N VAL A 720 11.78 7.65 12.71
CA VAL A 720 11.00 8.05 13.89
C VAL A 720 11.70 9.18 14.67
N ILE A 721 13.01 9.10 14.89
CA ILE A 721 13.74 10.14 15.62
C ILE A 721 13.76 11.45 14.82
N THR A 722 14.00 11.38 13.51
CA THR A 722 13.96 12.56 12.63
C THR A 722 12.56 13.18 12.63
N TRP A 723 11.52 12.35 12.59
CA TRP A 723 10.13 12.80 12.73
C TRP A 723 9.86 13.49 14.07
N ILE A 724 10.35 12.94 15.19
CA ILE A 724 10.21 13.57 16.52
C ILE A 724 10.85 14.97 16.52
N ILE A 725 12.04 15.12 15.91
CA ILE A 725 12.73 16.42 15.83
C ILE A 725 11.92 17.39 14.97
N LEU A 726 11.48 16.97 13.78
CA LEU A 726 10.67 17.80 12.89
C LEU A 726 9.37 18.25 13.57
N ARG A 727 8.68 17.33 14.25
CA ARG A 727 7.46 17.64 15.00
C ARG A 727 7.71 18.71 16.05
N ASN A 728 8.76 18.59 16.85
CA ASN A 728 9.10 19.61 17.85
C ASN A 728 9.50 20.96 17.23
N VAL A 729 10.16 20.96 16.07
CA VAL A 729 10.47 22.19 15.32
C VAL A 729 9.19 22.88 14.86
N PHE A 730 8.26 22.16 14.24
CA PHE A 730 6.98 22.72 13.80
C PHE A 730 6.14 23.24 14.98
N TYR A 731 6.04 22.47 16.06
CA TYR A 731 5.35 22.90 17.29
C TYR A 731 5.90 24.21 17.83
N ARG A 732 7.23 24.35 17.87
CA ARG A 732 7.86 25.59 18.30
C ARG A 732 7.55 26.74 17.33
N THR A 733 7.67 26.50 16.03
CA THR A 733 7.38 27.50 15.00
C THR A 733 5.97 28.07 15.17
N PHE A 734 4.96 27.22 15.31
CA PHE A 734 3.57 27.66 15.51
C PHE A 734 3.34 28.33 16.87
N ASN A 735 3.97 27.83 17.94
CA ASN A 735 3.88 28.48 19.27
C ASN A 735 4.43 29.90 19.25
N VAL A 736 5.57 30.13 18.58
CA VAL A 736 6.17 31.46 18.46
C VAL A 736 5.34 32.36 17.53
N ALA A 737 4.86 31.83 16.40
CA ALA A 737 4.00 32.57 15.47
C ALA A 737 2.70 33.03 16.14
N SER A 738 2.03 32.16 16.89
CA SER A 738 0.82 32.47 17.65
C SER A 738 1.08 33.54 18.73
N ARG A 739 2.14 33.40 19.53
CA ARG A 739 2.51 34.39 20.56
C ARG A 739 2.81 35.77 19.98
N ARG A 740 3.48 35.82 18.82
CA ARG A 740 3.77 37.09 18.12
C ARG A 740 2.53 37.74 17.54
N LEU A 741 1.64 36.96 16.95
CA LEU A 741 0.39 37.47 16.39
C LEU A 741 -0.52 38.02 17.49
N ALA A 742 -0.60 37.34 18.64
CA ALA A 742 -1.28 37.86 19.83
C ALA A 742 -0.65 39.18 20.30
N PHE A 743 0.69 39.27 20.35
CA PHE A 743 1.38 40.50 20.75
C PHE A 743 1.18 41.67 19.78
N ARG A 744 1.23 41.44 18.45
CA ARG A 744 0.97 42.48 17.44
C ARG A 744 -0.44 43.05 17.54
N ARG A 745 -1.45 42.18 17.68
CA ARG A 745 -2.84 42.60 17.85
C ARG A 745 -3.05 43.42 19.13
N LEU A 746 -2.38 43.03 20.23
CA LEU A 746 -2.38 43.82 21.47
C LEU A 746 -1.73 45.20 21.27
N GLN A 747 -0.68 45.29 20.46
CA GLN A 747 0.01 46.55 20.18
C GLN A 747 -0.82 47.47 19.25
N GLU A 748 -1.37 46.93 18.16
CA GLU A 748 -2.26 47.67 17.25
C GLU A 748 -3.50 48.21 17.97
N LYS A 749 -4.11 47.45 18.90
CA LYS A 749 -5.23 47.94 19.72
C LYS A 749 -4.79 48.99 20.76
N ARG A 750 -3.59 48.90 21.34
CA ARG A 750 -3.05 49.98 22.20
C ARG A 750 -2.85 51.27 21.41
N GLU A 751 -2.34 51.17 20.19
CA GLU A 751 -2.16 52.31 19.28
C GLU A 751 -3.51 52.87 18.83
N GLN A 752 -4.52 52.05 18.57
CA GLN A 752 -5.89 52.49 18.29
C GLN A 752 -6.58 53.12 19.50
N ALA A 753 -6.36 52.59 20.72
CA ALA A 753 -6.88 53.16 21.95
C ALA A 753 -6.22 54.53 22.23
N LEU A 754 -4.90 54.63 22.06
CA LEU A 754 -4.17 55.90 22.13
C LEU A 754 -4.63 56.87 21.04
N ALA A 755 -4.85 56.43 19.80
CA ALA A 755 -5.37 57.28 18.72
C ALA A 755 -6.81 57.74 18.94
N LYS A 756 -7.65 56.93 19.59
CA LYS A 756 -9.00 57.34 20.04
C LYS A 756 -8.93 58.38 21.16
N VAL A 757 -7.98 58.24 22.09
CA VAL A 757 -7.73 59.22 23.16
C VAL A 757 -7.19 60.54 22.59
N THR A 758 -6.31 60.52 21.59
CA THR A 758 -5.79 61.73 20.94
C THR A 758 -6.83 62.45 20.06
N ASN A 759 -7.82 61.73 19.53
CA ASN A 759 -8.90 62.32 18.73
C ASN A 759 -10.07 62.87 19.57
N THR A 760 -10.06 62.68 20.90
CA THR A 760 -11.15 63.14 21.79
C THR A 760 -10.59 64.08 22.85
N GLU A 761 -10.25 65.29 22.44
CA GLU A 761 -9.92 66.41 23.34
C GLU A 761 -11.16 67.20 23.82
N GLN A 762 -12.38 66.66 23.70
CA GLN A 762 -13.57 67.25 24.31
C GLN A 762 -14.51 66.18 24.88
N GLN A 763 -14.35 65.93 26.19
CA GLN A 763 -15.33 65.57 27.21
C GLN A 763 -14.75 64.55 28.19
N ILE A 764 -14.43 65.03 29.39
CA ILE A 764 -14.24 64.20 30.58
C ILE A 764 -15.63 64.05 31.21
N VAL A 765 -16.03 62.81 31.54
CA VAL A 765 -16.47 62.35 32.88
C VAL A 765 -17.09 60.94 32.76
N GLN A 766 -16.61 60.06 33.64
CA GLN A 766 -17.20 58.78 34.12
C GLN A 766 -17.24 57.57 33.18
N SER A 767 -16.32 56.62 33.42
CA SER A 767 -16.61 55.21 33.80
C SER A 767 -15.28 54.51 34.07
N GLU A 768 -14.98 54.21 35.34
CA GLU A 768 -13.69 53.62 35.77
C GLU A 768 -13.73 52.08 35.90
N ASP A 769 -14.78 51.41 35.39
CA ASP A 769 -14.94 49.94 35.52
C ASP A 769 -14.99 49.13 34.21
N ASP A 770 -14.91 49.76 33.03
CA ASP A 770 -14.93 49.03 31.75
C ASP A 770 -13.52 48.77 31.21
N ILE A 771 -12.78 47.87 31.86
CA ILE A 771 -11.65 47.19 31.20
C ILE A 771 -12.23 46.03 30.35
N PRO A 772 -11.97 45.95 29.03
CA PRO A 772 -12.84 45.26 28.08
C PRO A 772 -13.00 43.75 28.28
N PHE A 773 -14.25 43.28 28.35
CA PHE A 773 -14.64 41.88 28.09
C PHE A 773 -14.19 41.40 26.70
N ASP A 774 -14.07 42.33 25.74
CA ASP A 774 -13.63 42.16 24.35
C ASP A 774 -12.13 41.72 24.19
N LEU A 775 -11.27 42.00 25.18
CA LEU A 775 -9.85 41.55 25.16
C LEU A 775 -9.70 40.06 25.49
N ARG A 776 -10.64 39.48 26.24
CA ARG A 776 -10.64 38.04 26.57
C ARG A 776 -11.15 37.21 25.40
N GLU A 777 -12.15 37.67 24.64
CA GLU A 777 -12.69 36.95 23.47
C GLU A 777 -11.66 36.83 22.32
N ASP A 778 -10.91 37.88 22.01
CA ASP A 778 -9.87 37.85 20.96
C ASP A 778 -8.64 36.99 21.33
N THR A 779 -8.27 36.97 22.62
CA THR A 779 -7.15 36.13 23.09
C THR A 779 -7.52 34.65 23.13
N LEU A 780 -8.79 34.34 23.41
CA LEU A 780 -9.37 33.00 23.25
C LEU A 780 -9.35 32.59 21.76
N ALA A 781 -9.76 33.45 20.82
CA ALA A 781 -9.76 33.16 19.39
C ALA A 781 -8.36 32.86 18.81
N VAL A 782 -7.30 33.58 19.24
CA VAL A 782 -5.92 33.28 18.81
C VAL A 782 -5.42 31.94 19.37
N SER A 783 -5.86 31.58 20.58
CA SER A 783 -5.53 30.29 21.19
C SER A 783 -6.27 29.11 20.54
N GLU A 784 -7.51 29.33 20.08
CA GLU A 784 -8.29 28.35 19.32
C GLU A 784 -7.70 28.09 17.93
N ILE A 785 -7.33 29.14 17.19
CA ILE A 785 -6.65 29.03 15.88
C ILE A 785 -5.32 28.28 16.02
N LYS A 786 -4.56 28.55 17.09
CA LYS A 786 -3.33 27.83 17.39
C LYS A 786 -3.58 26.33 17.60
N ASN A 787 -4.57 25.99 18.43
CA ASN A 787 -4.88 24.59 18.73
C ASN A 787 -5.35 23.84 17.47
N GLN A 788 -6.12 24.48 16.58
CA GLN A 788 -6.48 23.92 15.28
C GLN A 788 -5.28 23.70 14.36
N MET A 789 -4.39 24.70 14.23
CA MET A 789 -3.19 24.60 13.37
C MET A 789 -2.22 23.51 13.85
N LEU A 790 -2.05 23.35 15.17
CA LEU A 790 -1.22 22.29 15.74
C LEU A 790 -1.80 20.89 15.44
N LYS A 791 -3.13 20.72 15.54
CA LYS A 791 -3.78 19.44 15.20
C LYS A 791 -3.64 19.07 13.72
N LEU A 792 -3.81 20.04 12.82
CA LEU A 792 -3.62 19.82 11.38
C LEU A 792 -2.16 19.47 11.05
N THR A 793 -1.22 20.16 11.70
CA THR A 793 0.21 19.88 11.60
C THR A 793 0.55 18.47 12.08
N ASP A 794 -0.01 18.03 13.21
CA ASP A 794 0.17 16.65 13.68
C ASP A 794 -0.34 15.64 12.67
N MET A 795 -1.51 15.88 12.06
CA MET A 795 -2.06 14.98 11.04
C MET A 795 -1.12 14.85 9.84
N ILE A 796 -0.61 15.97 9.31
CA ILE A 796 0.36 15.98 8.20
C ILE A 796 1.65 15.25 8.60
N LEU A 797 2.16 15.52 9.80
CA LEU A 797 3.36 14.88 10.29
C LEU A 797 3.17 13.38 10.48
N TRP A 798 2.05 12.92 11.05
CA TRP A 798 1.75 11.50 11.15
C TRP A 798 1.62 10.84 9.78
N ALA A 799 0.94 11.48 8.82
CA ALA A 799 0.87 11.01 7.45
C ALA A 799 2.27 10.89 6.80
N ALA A 800 3.13 11.88 7.02
CA ALA A 800 4.52 11.85 6.57
C ALA A 800 5.32 10.72 7.24
N LEU A 801 5.12 10.46 8.54
CA LEU A 801 5.73 9.32 9.23
C LEU A 801 5.26 8.00 8.64
N PHE A 802 3.95 7.81 8.42
CA PHE A 802 3.42 6.60 7.81
C PHE A 802 3.92 6.40 6.39
N ALA A 803 4.04 7.47 5.59
CA ALA A 803 4.63 7.40 4.26
C ALA A 803 6.12 7.01 4.31
N LEU A 804 6.89 7.57 5.25
CA LEU A 804 8.29 7.19 5.46
C LEU A 804 8.43 5.73 5.92
N LEU A 805 7.57 5.28 6.85
CA LEU A 805 7.58 3.89 7.30
C LEU A 805 7.15 2.94 6.18
N TYR A 806 6.14 3.30 5.38
CA TYR A 806 5.77 2.53 4.20
C TYR A 806 6.95 2.43 3.23
N TRP A 807 7.64 3.53 2.96
CA TRP A 807 8.82 3.53 2.09
C TRP A 807 9.93 2.62 2.64
N VAL A 808 10.23 2.71 3.93
CA VAL A 808 11.25 1.88 4.61
C VAL A 808 10.91 0.39 4.51
N TRP A 809 9.64 -0.02 4.61
CA TRP A 809 9.23 -1.43 4.64
C TRP A 809 8.63 -1.96 3.31
N SER A 810 8.67 -1.15 2.23
CA SER A 810 7.94 -1.44 0.98
C SER A 810 8.49 -2.64 0.20
N ASP A 811 9.80 -2.88 0.27
CA ASP A 811 10.48 -4.04 -0.29
C ASP A 811 10.03 -5.34 0.41
N LEU A 812 9.86 -5.34 1.72
CA LEU A 812 9.38 -6.50 2.49
C LEU A 812 7.91 -6.85 2.18
N ILE A 813 7.10 -5.90 1.72
CA ILE A 813 5.75 -6.20 1.19
C ILE A 813 5.88 -7.10 -0.06
N THR A 814 6.88 -6.85 -0.92
CA THR A 814 7.10 -7.69 -2.10
C THR A 814 7.52 -9.11 -1.73
N VAL A 815 8.28 -9.27 -0.66
CA VAL A 815 8.70 -10.55 -0.07
C VAL A 815 7.52 -11.30 0.55
N ALA A 816 6.56 -10.59 1.15
CA ALA A 816 5.36 -11.20 1.72
C ALA A 816 4.47 -11.90 0.67
N TYR A 817 4.56 -11.54 -0.62
CA TYR A 817 3.84 -12.25 -1.70
C TYR A 817 4.21 -13.73 -1.83
N TYR A 818 5.39 -14.15 -1.35
CA TYR A 818 5.73 -15.57 -1.27
C TYR A 818 4.68 -16.36 -0.44
N LEU A 819 4.08 -15.73 0.56
CA LEU A 819 3.04 -16.33 1.41
C LEU A 819 1.72 -16.59 0.67
N ASN A 820 1.54 -16.08 -0.56
CA ASN A 820 0.45 -16.52 -1.43
C ASN A 820 0.59 -17.97 -1.88
N GLY A 821 1.82 -18.50 -1.95
CA GLY A 821 2.05 -19.92 -2.24
C GLY A 821 1.63 -20.84 -1.08
N VAL A 822 1.48 -20.31 0.13
CA VAL A 822 1.05 -21.07 1.31
C VAL A 822 -0.47 -20.99 1.43
N THR A 823 -1.15 -21.96 0.83
CA THR A 823 -2.61 -22.09 0.89
C THR A 823 -3.02 -22.61 2.27
N LEU A 824 -3.94 -21.91 2.95
CA LEU A 824 -4.49 -22.33 4.24
C LEU A 824 -5.75 -23.18 4.03
N TRP A 825 -6.67 -22.71 3.16
CA TRP A 825 -7.84 -23.46 2.71
C TRP A 825 -8.28 -23.00 1.32
N GLN A 826 -9.12 -23.79 0.66
CA GLN A 826 -9.75 -23.45 -0.62
C GLN A 826 -11.27 -23.39 -0.43
N GLN A 827 -11.91 -22.52 -1.20
CA GLN A 827 -13.36 -22.40 -1.20
C GLN A 827 -13.91 -22.22 -2.62
N ALA A 828 -15.04 -22.86 -2.87
CA ALA A 828 -15.82 -22.65 -4.08
C ALA A 828 -16.49 -21.27 -4.02
N THR A 829 -16.14 -20.38 -4.95
CA THR A 829 -16.84 -19.12 -5.17
C THR A 829 -17.60 -19.19 -6.50
N GLU A 830 -18.91 -18.96 -6.44
CA GLU A 830 -19.73 -18.80 -7.63
C GLU A 830 -19.41 -17.45 -8.27
N THR A 831 -18.70 -17.47 -9.38
CA THR A 831 -18.45 -16.31 -10.22
C THR A 831 -19.40 -16.32 -11.42
N ALA A 832 -19.52 -15.19 -12.12
CA ALA A 832 -20.37 -15.07 -13.32
C ALA A 832 -20.02 -16.07 -14.45
N GLN A 833 -18.83 -16.69 -14.41
CA GLN A 833 -18.38 -17.70 -15.38
C GLN A 833 -18.36 -19.13 -14.84
N GLY A 834 -18.86 -19.36 -13.60
CA GLY A 834 -18.92 -20.68 -12.97
C GLY A 834 -18.30 -20.72 -11.57
N VAL A 835 -18.26 -21.91 -10.98
CA VAL A 835 -17.64 -22.15 -9.68
C VAL A 835 -16.12 -22.18 -9.85
N VAL A 836 -15.42 -21.18 -9.31
CA VAL A 836 -13.96 -21.11 -9.29
C VAL A 836 -13.49 -21.42 -7.88
N MET A 837 -12.45 -22.26 -7.75
CA MET A 837 -11.83 -22.57 -6.46
C MET A 837 -10.85 -21.46 -6.11
N GLU A 838 -11.25 -20.57 -5.19
CA GLU A 838 -10.39 -19.53 -4.67
C GLU A 838 -9.59 -20.06 -3.47
N SER A 839 -8.27 -19.84 -3.47
CA SER A 839 -7.40 -20.25 -2.37
C SER A 839 -7.15 -19.09 -1.41
N ILE A 840 -7.45 -19.29 -0.13
CA ILE A 840 -7.13 -18.33 0.92
C ILE A 840 -5.76 -18.66 1.48
N THR A 841 -4.86 -17.70 1.37
CA THR A 841 -3.43 -17.87 1.61
C THR A 841 -3.05 -17.33 2.99
N LEU A 842 -1.84 -17.66 3.45
CA LEU A 842 -1.29 -17.08 4.67
C LEU A 842 -1.12 -15.56 4.56
N LEU A 843 -0.86 -15.04 3.36
CA LEU A 843 -0.84 -13.59 3.12
C LEU A 843 -2.21 -12.96 3.38
N ASN A 844 -3.29 -13.56 2.88
CA ASN A 844 -4.65 -13.06 3.09
C ASN A 844 -4.98 -12.96 4.59
N LEU A 845 -4.55 -13.94 5.39
CA LEU A 845 -4.69 -13.91 6.85
C LEU A 845 -3.92 -12.73 7.47
N LEU A 846 -2.66 -12.52 7.10
CA LEU A 846 -1.86 -11.42 7.60
C LEU A 846 -2.40 -10.06 7.17
N VAL A 847 -2.89 -9.94 5.94
CA VAL A 847 -3.55 -8.72 5.44
C VAL A 847 -4.83 -8.46 6.22
N ALA A 848 -5.65 -9.48 6.51
CA ALA A 848 -6.84 -9.33 7.33
C ALA A 848 -6.49 -8.81 8.74
N PHE A 849 -5.46 -9.36 9.38
CA PHE A 849 -4.94 -8.84 10.65
C PHE A 849 -4.42 -7.41 10.52
N GLY A 850 -3.74 -7.08 9.42
CA GLY A 850 -3.29 -5.72 9.10
C GLY A 850 -4.45 -4.74 8.98
N ILE A 851 -5.53 -5.11 8.28
CA ILE A 851 -6.76 -4.32 8.16
C ILE A 851 -7.35 -4.08 9.54
N LEU A 852 -7.52 -5.13 10.36
CA LEU A 852 -8.05 -4.98 11.72
C LEU A 852 -7.17 -4.09 12.60
N PHE A 853 -5.85 -4.22 12.49
CA PHE A 853 -4.91 -3.37 13.21
C PHE A 853 -5.02 -1.90 12.77
N VAL A 854 -5.08 -1.62 11.47
CA VAL A 854 -5.27 -0.27 10.94
C VAL A 854 -6.62 0.31 11.37
N THR A 855 -7.70 -0.47 11.30
CA THR A 855 -9.03 -0.06 11.78
C THR A 855 -9.00 0.27 13.28
N TYR A 856 -8.35 -0.57 14.10
CA TYR A 856 -8.18 -0.31 15.53
C TYR A 856 -7.44 1.01 15.78
N VAL A 857 -6.34 1.25 15.05
CA VAL A 857 -5.59 2.51 15.14
C VAL A 857 -6.44 3.70 14.70
N LEU A 858 -7.21 3.57 13.62
CA LEU A 858 -8.08 4.64 13.12
C LEU A 858 -9.17 5.00 14.14
N ILE A 859 -9.86 4.00 14.71
CA ILE A 859 -10.88 4.18 15.75
C ILE A 859 -10.29 4.89 16.98
N ARG A 860 -9.12 4.43 17.44
CA ARG A 860 -8.45 5.02 18.61
C ARG A 860 -8.08 6.50 18.40
N ASN A 861 -7.83 6.91 17.16
CA ASN A 861 -7.45 8.27 16.81
C ASN A 861 -8.60 9.10 16.21
N LEU A 862 -9.79 8.50 16.02
CA LEU A 862 -10.92 9.12 15.33
C LEU A 862 -11.39 10.41 16.01
N SER A 863 -11.48 10.41 17.34
CA SER A 863 -11.90 11.60 18.10
C SER A 863 -10.98 12.79 17.83
N GLY A 864 -9.66 12.55 17.73
CA GLY A 864 -8.70 13.61 17.41
C GLY A 864 -8.80 14.10 15.97
N LEU A 865 -9.04 13.18 15.02
CA LEU A 865 -9.21 13.51 13.60
C LEU A 865 -10.48 14.33 13.35
N LEU A 866 -11.61 13.93 13.92
CA LEU A 866 -12.88 14.65 13.74
C LEU A 866 -12.84 16.03 14.39
N GLU A 867 -12.20 16.15 15.54
CA GLU A 867 -12.03 17.44 16.20
C GLU A 867 -11.14 18.38 15.37
N ALA A 868 -10.13 17.85 14.70
CA ALA A 868 -9.23 18.62 13.85
C ALA A 868 -9.86 19.04 12.51
N LEU A 869 -10.57 18.13 11.84
CA LEU A 869 -11.05 18.30 10.46
C LEU A 869 -12.48 18.86 10.37
N VAL A 870 -13.36 18.46 11.27
CA VAL A 870 -14.81 18.66 11.14
C VAL A 870 -15.34 19.57 12.23
N PHE A 871 -15.13 19.22 13.51
CA PHE A 871 -15.71 19.96 14.63
C PHE A 871 -15.02 21.32 14.86
N SER A 872 -13.79 21.49 14.37
CA SER A 872 -13.07 22.77 14.38
C SER A 872 -13.79 23.86 13.59
N ASN A 873 -14.47 23.50 12.50
CA ASN A 873 -15.08 24.45 11.56
C ASN A 873 -16.61 24.54 11.71
N LEU A 874 -17.22 23.75 12.60
CA LEU A 874 -18.67 23.63 12.76
C LEU A 874 -19.09 23.98 14.19
N LYS A 875 -20.03 24.93 14.34
CA LYS A 875 -20.65 25.25 15.63
C LYS A 875 -21.68 24.17 15.98
N LEU A 876 -21.26 23.16 16.74
CA LEU A 876 -22.10 22.04 17.16
C LEU A 876 -22.63 22.23 18.58
N SER A 877 -23.87 21.81 18.84
CA SER A 877 -24.46 21.77 20.19
C SER A 877 -23.74 20.79 21.11
N GLN A 878 -23.78 21.05 22.43
CA GLN A 878 -23.18 20.15 23.42
C GLN A 878 -23.71 18.71 23.25
N GLY A 879 -22.81 17.73 23.23
CA GLY A 879 -23.12 16.31 23.03
C GLY A 879 -23.12 15.83 21.56
N THR A 880 -23.31 16.71 20.57
CA THR A 880 -23.29 16.32 19.14
C THR A 880 -21.95 15.74 18.67
N PRO A 881 -20.78 16.34 19.01
CA PRO A 881 -19.47 15.79 18.64
C PRO A 881 -19.26 14.36 19.16
N TYR A 882 -19.71 14.07 20.38
CA TYR A 882 -19.61 12.75 21.00
C TYR A 882 -20.47 11.72 20.25
N THR A 883 -21.71 12.07 19.93
CA THR A 883 -22.62 11.20 19.18
C THR A 883 -22.09 10.91 17.77
N VAL A 884 -21.60 11.93 17.06
CA VAL A 884 -21.01 11.76 15.71
C VAL A 884 -19.78 10.86 15.77
N THR A 885 -18.89 11.07 16.74
CA THR A 885 -17.69 10.23 16.93
C THR A 885 -18.05 8.77 17.22
N THR A 886 -19.07 8.55 18.04
CA THR A 886 -19.55 7.20 18.39
C THR A 886 -20.16 6.49 17.17
N LEU A 887 -21.01 7.19 16.40
CA LEU A 887 -21.61 6.63 15.18
C LEU A 887 -20.56 6.29 14.11
N LEU A 888 -19.59 7.18 13.90
CA LEU A 888 -18.48 6.92 12.98
C LEU A 888 -17.58 5.79 13.47
N THR A 889 -17.40 5.63 14.78
CA THR A 889 -16.69 4.48 15.34
C THR A 889 -17.39 3.17 14.96
N TYR A 890 -18.70 3.07 15.16
CA TYR A 890 -19.46 1.87 14.76
C TYR A 890 -19.39 1.62 13.25
N LEU A 891 -19.48 2.66 12.43
CA LEU A 891 -19.34 2.55 10.99
C LEU A 891 -17.96 2.00 10.60
N LEU A 892 -16.88 2.51 11.19
CA LEU A 892 -15.51 2.05 10.92
C LEU A 892 -15.28 0.61 11.40
N VAL A 893 -15.86 0.20 12.53
CA VAL A 893 -15.80 -1.19 13.00
C VAL A 893 -16.45 -2.11 11.98
N VAL A 894 -17.65 -1.78 11.49
CA VAL A 894 -18.37 -2.58 10.48
C VAL A 894 -17.59 -2.64 9.17
N LEU A 895 -17.08 -1.51 8.67
CA LEU A 895 -16.29 -1.47 7.44
C LEU A 895 -14.97 -2.25 7.57
N GLY A 896 -14.23 -2.05 8.65
CA GLY A 896 -12.97 -2.77 8.90
C GLY A 896 -13.16 -4.27 9.04
N ALA A 897 -14.21 -4.71 9.75
CA ALA A 897 -14.57 -6.12 9.83
C ALA A 897 -14.97 -6.69 8.46
N THR A 898 -15.75 -5.93 7.67
CA THR A 898 -16.16 -6.34 6.32
C THR A 898 -14.97 -6.52 5.40
N PHE A 899 -14.02 -5.58 5.37
CA PHE A 899 -12.81 -5.70 4.57
C PHE A 899 -11.91 -6.86 5.03
N ALA A 900 -11.75 -7.05 6.34
CA ALA A 900 -10.99 -8.20 6.87
C ALA A 900 -11.63 -9.53 6.47
N PHE A 901 -12.95 -9.68 6.62
CA PHE A 901 -13.65 -10.89 6.19
C PHE A 901 -13.62 -11.10 4.68
N ALA A 902 -13.72 -10.03 3.88
CA ALA A 902 -13.59 -10.09 2.43
C ALA A 902 -12.22 -10.63 2.01
N THR A 903 -11.13 -10.19 2.67
CA THR A 903 -9.79 -10.74 2.40
C THR A 903 -9.64 -12.21 2.77
N LEU A 904 -10.43 -12.71 3.72
CA LEU A 904 -10.47 -14.13 4.11
C LEU A 904 -11.43 -14.96 3.23
N GLY A 905 -11.91 -14.42 2.11
CA GLY A 905 -12.79 -15.14 1.19
C GLY A 905 -14.26 -15.15 1.61
N MET A 906 -14.66 -14.42 2.65
CA MET A 906 -16.09 -14.32 2.96
C MET A 906 -16.77 -13.47 1.87
N SER A 907 -17.49 -14.15 0.96
CA SER A 907 -18.18 -13.48 -0.13
C SER A 907 -19.27 -12.55 0.40
N TRP A 908 -19.43 -11.38 -0.24
CA TRP A 908 -20.50 -10.43 0.07
C TRP A 908 -21.89 -11.10 0.06
N SER A 909 -22.09 -12.09 -0.84
CA SER A 909 -23.32 -12.87 -0.92
C SER A 909 -23.68 -13.62 0.38
N LYS A 910 -22.69 -14.13 1.12
CA LYS A 910 -22.90 -14.85 2.39
C LYS A 910 -23.26 -13.92 3.54
N LEU A 911 -22.90 -12.64 3.46
CA LEU A 911 -23.24 -11.63 4.47
C LEU A 911 -24.51 -10.86 4.12
N GLN A 912 -24.96 -10.91 2.86
CA GLN A 912 -26.09 -10.12 2.38
C GLN A 912 -27.36 -10.35 3.20
N TRP A 913 -27.68 -11.59 3.58
CA TRP A 913 -28.87 -11.88 4.39
C TRP A 913 -28.81 -11.23 5.78
N LEU A 914 -27.63 -11.22 6.41
CA LEU A 914 -27.41 -10.61 7.73
C LEU A 914 -27.56 -9.09 7.64
N PHE A 915 -26.93 -8.46 6.65
CA PHE A 915 -27.06 -7.02 6.41
C PHE A 915 -28.49 -6.64 6.00
N THR A 916 -29.19 -7.50 5.26
CA THR A 916 -30.59 -7.27 4.86
C THR A 916 -31.49 -7.32 6.09
N ALA A 917 -31.39 -8.35 6.93
CA ALA A 917 -32.15 -8.47 8.17
C ALA A 917 -31.86 -7.30 9.13
N LEU A 918 -30.59 -6.93 9.29
CA LEU A 918 -30.19 -5.79 10.11
C LEU A 918 -30.72 -4.46 9.58
N SER A 919 -30.65 -4.24 8.27
CA SER A 919 -31.14 -3.00 7.62
C SER A 919 -32.65 -2.89 7.72
N VAL A 920 -33.38 -4.00 7.53
CA VAL A 920 -34.83 -4.05 7.70
C VAL A 920 -35.21 -3.79 9.17
N GLY A 921 -34.56 -4.46 10.12
CA GLY A 921 -34.79 -4.24 11.56
C GLY A 921 -34.49 -2.81 12.00
N LEU A 922 -33.39 -2.22 11.52
CA LEU A 922 -33.03 -0.84 11.78
C LEU A 922 -34.02 0.14 11.12
N GLY A 923 -34.48 -0.16 9.90
CA GLY A 923 -35.51 0.60 9.20
C GLY A 923 -36.83 0.65 9.97
N PHE A 924 -37.28 -0.50 10.49
CA PHE A 924 -38.44 -0.56 11.38
C PHE A 924 -38.22 0.22 12.69
N GLY A 925 -37.04 0.09 13.33
CA GLY A 925 -36.72 0.83 14.55
C GLY A 925 -36.63 2.35 14.34
N MET A 926 -36.22 2.80 13.15
CA MET A 926 -36.12 4.22 12.79
C MET A 926 -37.40 4.80 12.18
N GLN A 927 -38.43 3.98 11.93
CA GLN A 927 -39.65 4.38 11.22
C GLN A 927 -40.32 5.61 11.86
N GLU A 928 -40.47 5.64 13.19
CA GLU A 928 -41.10 6.77 13.88
C GLU A 928 -40.24 8.05 13.84
N ILE A 929 -38.92 7.90 13.89
CA ILE A 929 -38.00 9.04 13.77
C ILE A 929 -38.12 9.64 12.36
N PHE A 930 -38.17 8.79 11.34
CA PHE A 930 -38.29 9.20 9.96
C PHE A 930 -39.66 9.84 9.67
N ALA A 931 -40.75 9.29 10.21
CA ALA A 931 -42.08 9.86 10.10
C ALA A 931 -42.12 11.29 10.68
N ASN A 932 -41.59 11.50 11.90
CA ASN A 932 -41.50 12.83 12.50
C ASN A 932 -40.61 13.80 11.71
N PHE A 933 -39.52 13.30 11.13
CA PHE A 933 -38.64 14.10 10.27
C PHE A 933 -39.36 14.60 9.02
N VAL A 934 -39.97 13.67 8.26
CA VAL A 934 -40.70 13.99 7.03
C VAL A 934 -41.89 14.89 7.33
N SER A 935 -42.65 14.61 8.40
CA SER A 935 -43.73 15.50 8.85
C SER A 935 -43.22 16.90 9.19
N GLY A 936 -42.03 17.02 9.81
CA GLY A 936 -41.41 18.32 10.06
C GLY A 936 -41.09 19.10 8.78
N ILE A 937 -40.55 18.43 7.75
CA ILE A 937 -40.32 19.02 6.43
C ILE A 937 -41.63 19.47 5.78
N ILE A 938 -42.66 18.62 5.82
CA ILE A 938 -43.99 18.93 5.27
C ILE A 938 -44.57 20.18 5.94
N ILE A 939 -44.51 20.27 7.27
CA ILE A 939 -44.98 21.46 8.01
C ILE A 939 -44.22 22.72 7.58
N LEU A 940 -42.90 22.65 7.36
CA LEU A 940 -42.10 23.80 6.92
C LEU A 940 -42.42 24.25 5.48
N PHE A 941 -42.68 23.30 4.57
CA PHE A 941 -42.97 23.58 3.17
C PHE A 941 -44.43 24.02 2.95
N GLU A 942 -45.40 23.25 3.42
CA GLU A 942 -46.83 23.52 3.22
C GLU A 942 -47.35 24.61 4.18
N ARG A 943 -46.65 24.84 5.30
CA ARG A 943 -46.99 25.84 6.33
C ARG A 943 -48.46 25.77 6.79
N PRO A 944 -49.01 24.59 7.15
CA PRO A 944 -50.37 24.48 7.72
C PRO A 944 -50.48 25.16 9.09
N VAL A 945 -49.34 25.35 9.76
CA VAL A 945 -49.18 26.04 11.04
C VAL A 945 -47.89 26.87 10.98
N ARG A 946 -47.92 28.11 11.47
CA ARG A 946 -46.78 29.02 11.49
C ARG A 946 -46.34 29.32 12.93
N ILE A 947 -45.09 29.73 13.08
CA ILE A 947 -44.60 30.26 14.36
C ILE A 947 -45.40 31.53 14.69
N GLY A 948 -46.02 31.56 15.88
CA GLY A 948 -46.93 32.61 16.32
C GLY A 948 -48.42 32.27 16.18
N ASP A 949 -48.79 31.20 15.48
CA ASP A 949 -50.19 30.80 15.37
C ASP A 949 -50.69 30.20 16.70
N MET A 950 -51.90 30.59 17.11
CA MET A 950 -52.62 29.92 18.19
C MET A 950 -53.34 28.71 17.64
N ILE A 951 -53.03 27.53 18.18
CA ILE A 951 -53.56 26.27 17.70
C ILE A 951 -54.07 25.39 18.84
N THR A 952 -54.99 24.50 18.49
CA THR A 952 -55.39 23.39 19.34
C THR A 952 -55.13 22.07 18.61
N ILE A 953 -54.36 21.18 19.24
CA ILE A 953 -54.05 19.83 18.75
C ILE A 953 -54.24 18.82 19.87
N GLY A 954 -55.13 17.85 19.66
CA GLY A 954 -55.58 16.94 20.72
C GLY A 954 -56.18 17.70 21.91
N THR A 955 -55.59 17.54 23.08
CA THR A 955 -55.99 18.24 24.32
C THR A 955 -55.15 19.49 24.61
N PHE A 956 -54.15 19.80 23.77
CA PHE A 956 -53.22 20.90 23.99
C PHE A 956 -53.67 22.14 23.22
N ASN A 957 -53.74 23.27 23.91
CA ASN A 957 -54.03 24.57 23.31
C ASN A 957 -52.85 25.51 23.59
N GLY A 958 -52.38 26.24 22.60
CA GLY A 958 -51.25 27.15 22.80
C GLY A 958 -50.71 27.77 21.53
N THR A 959 -49.80 28.71 21.70
CA THR A 959 -49.14 29.43 20.61
C THR A 959 -47.88 28.70 20.17
N VAL A 960 -47.70 28.55 18.87
CA VAL A 960 -46.53 27.85 18.30
C VAL A 960 -45.29 28.70 18.50
N SER A 961 -44.36 28.21 19.33
CA SER A 961 -43.13 28.92 19.66
C SER A 961 -41.99 28.57 18.71
N LYS A 962 -41.74 27.28 18.47
CA LYS A 962 -40.63 26.80 17.63
C LYS A 962 -41.01 25.52 16.92
N ILE A 963 -40.73 25.45 15.61
CA ILE A 963 -40.84 24.22 14.82
C ILE A 963 -39.43 23.64 14.67
N ARG A 964 -39.18 22.45 15.24
CA ARG A 964 -37.91 21.73 15.07
C ARG A 964 -38.11 20.54 14.15
N ILE A 965 -37.00 19.91 13.79
CA ILE A 965 -36.94 18.78 12.84
C ILE A 965 -37.85 17.60 13.24
N ARG A 966 -38.02 17.29 14.53
CA ARG A 966 -38.83 16.13 15.00
C ARG A 966 -40.09 16.50 15.78
N ALA A 967 -40.15 17.70 16.33
CA ALA A 967 -41.23 18.13 17.19
C ALA A 967 -41.42 19.64 17.10
N THR A 968 -42.63 20.09 17.37
CA THR A 968 -43.01 21.50 17.46
C THR A 968 -43.36 21.83 18.90
N THR A 969 -42.85 22.95 19.40
CA THR A 969 -43.07 23.41 20.76
C THR A 969 -44.20 24.44 20.79
N LEU A 970 -45.22 24.19 21.61
CA LEU A 970 -46.34 25.09 21.89
C LEU A 970 -46.14 25.71 23.28
N ILE A 971 -46.54 26.97 23.44
CA ILE A 971 -46.62 27.65 24.72
C ILE A 971 -48.09 27.79 25.08
N ASP A 972 -48.53 27.10 26.13
CA ASP A 972 -49.88 27.22 26.68
C ASP A 972 -50.03 28.56 27.43
N ASN A 973 -51.27 28.95 27.75
CA ASN A 973 -51.60 30.17 28.50
C ASN A 973 -50.93 30.22 29.89
N ASP A 974 -50.63 29.06 30.49
CA ASP A 974 -49.84 28.91 31.72
C ASP A 974 -48.33 29.10 31.51
N SER A 975 -47.88 29.51 30.33
CA SER A 975 -46.47 29.59 29.92
C SER A 975 -45.71 28.24 29.98
N LYS A 976 -46.43 27.11 29.88
CA LYS A 976 -45.85 25.76 29.80
C LYS A 976 -45.42 25.46 28.36
N GLU A 977 -44.19 24.97 28.18
CA GLU A 977 -43.72 24.45 26.89
C GLU A 977 -44.19 23.00 26.68
N VAL A 978 -45.08 22.78 25.71
CA VAL A 978 -45.55 21.46 25.29
C VAL A 978 -44.85 21.05 24.01
N ILE A 979 -44.13 19.93 24.04
CA ILE A 979 -43.41 19.40 22.88
C ILE A 979 -44.27 18.35 22.19
N VAL A 980 -44.77 18.67 21.00
CA VAL A 980 -45.65 17.80 20.23
C VAL A 980 -44.86 17.18 19.05
N PRO A 981 -44.83 15.85 18.87
CA PRO A 981 -44.17 15.21 17.74
C PRO A 981 -44.74 15.69 16.41
N ASN A 982 -43.88 15.96 15.42
CA ASN A 982 -44.33 16.50 14.13
C ASN A 982 -45.31 15.58 13.39
N LYS A 983 -45.21 14.25 13.58
CA LYS A 983 -46.16 13.27 13.01
C LYS A 983 -47.61 13.56 13.42
N ALA A 984 -47.82 14.03 14.66
CA ALA A 984 -49.16 14.34 15.16
C ALA A 984 -49.81 15.45 14.33
N PHE A 985 -49.05 16.43 13.84
CA PHE A 985 -49.60 17.53 13.04
C PHE A 985 -50.09 17.13 11.64
N ILE A 986 -49.66 15.95 11.17
CA ILE A 986 -50.11 15.42 9.87
C ILE A 986 -51.22 14.38 10.08
N THR A 987 -51.20 13.67 11.20
CA THR A 987 -52.09 12.51 11.46
C THR A 987 -53.29 12.84 12.33
N GLU A 988 -53.22 13.88 13.17
CA GLU A 988 -54.29 14.31 14.07
C GLU A 988 -55.00 15.57 13.55
N ARG A 989 -56.23 15.80 14.05
CA ARG A 989 -57.00 17.01 13.72
C ARG A 989 -56.41 18.23 14.44
N ILE A 990 -56.07 19.25 13.66
CA ILE A 990 -55.62 20.56 14.16
C ILE A 990 -56.72 21.61 13.95
N VAL A 991 -56.91 22.47 14.94
CA VAL A 991 -57.67 23.71 14.81
C VAL A 991 -56.70 24.88 14.89
N ASN A 992 -56.55 25.62 13.80
CA ASN A 992 -55.79 26.88 13.78
C ASN A 992 -56.78 28.04 13.90
N TRP A 993 -56.65 28.82 14.96
CA TRP A 993 -57.61 29.87 15.31
C TRP A 993 -57.45 31.13 14.44
N ALA A 994 -56.30 31.31 13.78
CA ALA A 994 -55.94 32.55 13.08
C ALA A 994 -55.38 32.34 11.66
N LEU A 995 -55.62 31.18 11.04
CA LEU A 995 -54.92 30.79 9.79
C LEU A 995 -55.09 31.79 8.65
N THR A 996 -56.33 32.27 8.44
CA THR A 996 -56.69 33.16 7.31
C THR A 996 -57.10 34.55 7.79
N SER A 997 -57.67 34.65 8.99
CA SER A 997 -58.09 35.91 9.61
C SER A 997 -57.97 35.77 11.13
N SER A 998 -57.53 36.84 11.80
CA SER A 998 -57.47 36.93 13.26
C SER A 998 -58.83 37.22 13.91
N MET A 999 -59.86 37.42 13.08
CA MET A 999 -61.22 37.67 13.53
C MET A 999 -61.82 36.43 14.19
N THR A 1000 -62.30 36.57 15.43
CA THR A 1000 -63.02 35.49 16.11
C THR A 1000 -64.39 35.91 16.61
N ARG A 1001 -65.35 34.98 16.54
CA ARG A 1001 -66.71 35.20 17.02
C ARG A 1001 -66.83 34.86 18.50
N LEU A 1002 -67.24 35.83 19.29
CA LEU A 1002 -67.55 35.70 20.70
C LEU A 1002 -69.07 35.63 20.86
N VAL A 1003 -69.54 34.71 21.71
CA VAL A 1003 -70.96 34.49 21.99
C VAL A 1003 -71.16 34.71 23.48
N ILE A 1004 -72.05 35.65 23.83
CA ILE A 1004 -72.46 35.93 25.20
C ILE A 1004 -73.91 35.49 25.35
N SER A 1005 -74.14 34.50 26.20
CA SER A 1005 -75.47 34.00 26.53
C SER A 1005 -75.95 34.66 27.81
N VAL A 1006 -77.15 35.27 27.78
CA VAL A 1006 -77.76 35.95 28.92
C VAL A 1006 -79.22 35.54 29.02
N GLY A 1007 -79.63 35.07 30.21
CA GLY A 1007 -81.01 34.75 30.52
C GLY A 1007 -81.66 35.89 31.34
N VAL A 1008 -82.75 36.46 30.85
CA VAL A 1008 -83.51 37.51 31.56
C VAL A 1008 -84.83 36.98 32.11
N ALA A 1009 -85.39 37.64 33.13
CA ALA A 1009 -86.62 37.16 33.79
C ALA A 1009 -87.84 37.20 32.85
N TYR A 1010 -88.75 36.24 33.03
CA TYR A 1010 -90.04 36.21 32.33
C TYR A 1010 -90.83 37.51 32.56
N GLY A 1011 -91.35 38.09 31.47
CA GLY A 1011 -92.04 39.39 31.49
C GLY A 1011 -91.15 40.60 31.19
N SER A 1012 -89.84 40.40 31.00
CA SER A 1012 -88.92 41.45 30.52
C SER A 1012 -89.23 41.82 29.06
N ASP A 1013 -89.11 43.11 28.72
CA ASP A 1013 -89.33 43.60 27.35
C ASP A 1013 -88.22 43.10 26.41
N LEU A 1014 -88.56 42.14 25.55
CA LEU A 1014 -87.62 41.48 24.65
C LEU A 1014 -86.96 42.45 23.67
N GLU A 1015 -87.65 43.49 23.22
CA GLU A 1015 -87.08 44.45 22.26
C GLU A 1015 -86.16 45.44 22.98
N LEU A 1016 -86.46 45.78 24.25
CA LEU A 1016 -85.58 46.55 25.11
C LEU A 1016 -84.30 45.77 25.45
N VAL A 1017 -84.41 44.50 25.83
CA VAL A 1017 -83.27 43.59 26.10
C VAL A 1017 -82.35 43.52 24.89
N LYS A 1018 -82.92 43.27 23.71
CA LYS A 1018 -82.17 43.23 22.45
C LYS A 1018 -81.43 44.54 22.18
N ARG A 1019 -82.09 45.69 22.38
CA ARG A 1019 -81.49 47.01 22.19
C ARG A 1019 -80.32 47.26 23.14
N LEU A 1020 -80.46 46.91 24.42
CA LEU A 1020 -79.40 47.09 25.42
C LEU A 1020 -78.21 46.16 25.19
N LEU A 1021 -78.45 44.92 24.76
CA LEU A 1021 -77.38 43.99 24.37
C LEU A 1021 -76.61 44.50 23.14
N LEU A 1022 -77.32 45.06 22.13
CA LEU A 1022 -76.68 45.70 20.98
C LEU A 1022 -75.91 46.97 21.39
N GLN A 1023 -76.48 47.79 22.28
CA GLN A 1023 -75.82 48.98 22.81
C GLN A 1023 -74.52 48.62 23.54
N ALA A 1024 -74.52 47.58 24.39
CA ALA A 1024 -73.32 47.09 25.05
C ALA A 1024 -72.22 46.70 24.05
N ALA A 1025 -72.61 46.10 22.93
CA ALA A 1025 -71.69 45.72 21.86
C ALA A 1025 -71.17 46.92 21.06
N GLU A 1026 -72.01 47.90 20.74
CA GLU A 1026 -71.65 49.10 19.98
C GLU A 1026 -70.76 50.06 20.77
N GLU A 1027 -70.95 50.14 22.09
CA GLU A 1027 -70.14 50.98 22.98
C GLU A 1027 -68.73 50.41 23.24
N ASN A 1028 -68.53 49.09 23.03
CA ASN A 1028 -67.24 48.46 23.28
C ASN A 1028 -66.28 48.66 22.09
N PRO A 1029 -65.12 49.32 22.27
CA PRO A 1029 -64.19 49.62 21.17
C PRO A 1029 -63.51 48.38 20.56
N SER A 1030 -63.50 47.24 21.27
CA SER A 1030 -62.88 45.99 20.81
C SER A 1030 -63.83 45.11 19.98
N VAL A 1031 -65.11 45.46 19.87
CA VAL A 1031 -66.09 44.79 19.00
C VAL A 1031 -66.00 45.36 17.58
N LEU A 1032 -65.88 44.48 16.59
CA LEU A 1032 -65.87 44.86 15.19
C LEU A 1032 -67.27 45.28 14.72
N LYS A 1033 -67.31 46.33 13.90
CA LYS A 1033 -68.53 46.84 13.27
C LYS A 1033 -68.91 46.07 11.99
N ASP A 1034 -67.94 45.41 11.37
CA ASP A 1034 -68.11 44.54 10.21
C ASP A 1034 -67.38 43.21 10.46
N PRO A 1035 -68.09 42.07 10.60
CA PRO A 1035 -69.55 41.91 10.58
C PRO A 1035 -70.23 42.52 11.82
N PRO A 1036 -71.46 43.06 11.70
CA PRO A 1036 -72.14 43.75 12.80
C PRO A 1036 -72.52 42.79 13.94
N PRO A 1037 -72.59 43.29 15.19
CA PRO A 1037 -73.07 42.50 16.32
C PRO A 1037 -74.54 42.11 16.12
N VAL A 1038 -74.88 40.88 16.47
CA VAL A 1038 -76.25 40.36 16.32
C VAL A 1038 -76.73 39.78 17.64
N VAL A 1039 -77.95 40.11 18.02
CA VAL A 1039 -78.63 39.52 19.19
C VAL A 1039 -79.74 38.62 18.71
N TYR A 1040 -79.73 37.38 19.18
CA TYR A 1040 -80.79 36.40 18.96
C TYR A 1040 -81.53 36.15 20.26
N PHE A 1041 -82.86 36.05 20.20
CA PHE A 1041 -83.64 35.36 21.20
C PHE A 1041 -83.69 33.88 20.79
N LEU A 1042 -83.13 33.00 21.62
CA LEU A 1042 -82.96 31.60 21.25
C LEU A 1042 -84.16 30.75 21.63
N THR A 1043 -84.53 30.78 22.91
CA THR A 1043 -85.54 29.89 23.46
C THR A 1043 -86.13 30.46 24.74
N PHE A 1044 -87.32 29.97 25.07
CA PHE A 1044 -87.92 30.10 26.40
C PHE A 1044 -87.31 29.00 27.28
N GLY A 1045 -86.45 29.38 28.23
CA GLY A 1045 -85.80 28.48 29.18
C GLY A 1045 -86.69 28.14 30.38
N ALA A 1046 -86.24 27.25 31.28
CA ALA A 1046 -87.07 26.81 32.41
C ALA A 1046 -87.44 27.95 33.39
N SER A 1047 -86.60 28.98 33.48
CA SER A 1047 -86.84 30.17 34.32
C SER A 1047 -86.30 31.47 33.70
N THR A 1048 -85.83 31.42 32.45
CA THR A 1048 -85.15 32.51 31.74
C THR A 1048 -85.70 32.68 30.34
N LEU A 1049 -85.66 33.90 29.82
CA LEU A 1049 -85.75 34.19 28.40
C LEU A 1049 -84.31 34.26 27.87
N ASP A 1050 -83.89 33.29 27.07
CA ASP A 1050 -82.48 33.12 26.70
C ASP A 1050 -82.13 33.93 25.45
N HIS A 1051 -81.19 34.86 25.62
CA HIS A 1051 -80.64 35.67 24.55
C HIS A 1051 -79.17 35.35 24.30
N GLU A 1052 -78.75 35.39 23.04
CA GLU A 1052 -77.35 35.33 22.62
C GLU A 1052 -76.94 36.62 21.92
N LEU A 1053 -75.96 37.32 22.48
CA LEU A 1053 -75.23 38.37 21.79
C LEU A 1053 -74.00 37.75 21.10
N ARG A 1054 -73.96 37.83 19.77
CA ARG A 1054 -72.85 37.37 18.94
C ARG A 1054 -72.08 38.56 18.40
N VAL A 1055 -70.81 38.67 18.76
CA VAL A 1055 -69.92 39.76 18.35
C VAL A 1055 -68.65 39.19 17.75
N HIS A 1056 -67.94 39.96 16.93
CA HIS A 1056 -66.63 39.57 16.42
C HIS A 1056 -65.57 40.50 17.00
N VAL A 1057 -64.40 39.95 17.33
CA VAL A 1057 -63.24 40.70 17.80
C VAL A 1057 -62.10 40.55 16.79
N GLY A 1058 -61.29 41.60 16.61
CA GLY A 1058 -60.24 41.66 15.60
C GLY A 1058 -59.01 40.80 15.89
N GLN A 1059 -58.74 40.53 17.16
CA GLN A 1059 -57.63 39.67 17.60
C GLN A 1059 -58.10 38.65 18.63
N ILE A 1060 -57.51 37.46 18.62
CA ILE A 1060 -57.81 36.38 19.55
C ILE A 1060 -57.46 36.76 20.99
N SER A 1061 -56.37 37.49 21.20
CA SER A 1061 -55.92 37.95 22.53
C SER A 1061 -56.96 38.83 23.23
N ASP A 1062 -57.74 39.59 22.46
CA ASP A 1062 -58.73 40.52 23.01
C ASP A 1062 -60.00 39.79 23.44
N ARG A 1063 -60.24 38.56 22.98
CA ARG A 1063 -61.46 37.79 23.22
C ARG A 1063 -61.85 37.74 24.69
N MET A 1064 -60.92 37.38 25.58
CA MET A 1064 -61.22 37.23 27.00
C MET A 1064 -61.53 38.58 27.66
N ARG A 1065 -60.79 39.61 27.28
CA ARG A 1065 -60.96 40.98 27.78
C ARG A 1065 -62.30 41.56 27.32
N THR A 1066 -62.61 41.48 26.03
CA THR A 1066 -63.89 41.96 25.48
C THR A 1066 -65.06 41.22 26.08
N MET A 1067 -64.93 39.92 26.38
CA MET A 1067 -65.98 39.15 27.07
C MET A 1067 -66.27 39.70 28.47
N ASP A 1068 -65.22 39.97 29.26
CA ASP A 1068 -65.36 40.58 30.59
C ASP A 1068 -65.99 41.97 30.51
N GLU A 1069 -65.49 42.82 29.61
CA GLU A 1069 -66.00 44.18 29.41
C GLU A 1069 -67.48 44.19 28.99
N LEU A 1070 -67.87 43.34 28.03
CA LEU A 1070 -69.26 43.22 27.59
C LEU A 1070 -70.16 42.67 28.68
N ASN A 1071 -69.76 41.61 29.39
CA ASN A 1071 -70.55 41.06 30.50
C ASN A 1071 -70.80 42.10 31.60
N ARG A 1072 -69.76 42.86 31.97
CA ARG A 1072 -69.88 43.95 32.95
C ARG A 1072 -70.81 45.05 32.45
N ARG A 1073 -70.69 45.45 31.18
CA ARG A 1073 -71.50 46.51 30.60
C ARG A 1073 -72.96 46.10 30.45
N ILE A 1074 -73.23 44.87 30.03
CA ILE A 1074 -74.58 44.30 29.96
C ILE A 1074 -75.23 44.32 31.35
N ASN A 1075 -74.51 43.88 32.38
CA ASN A 1075 -75.02 43.90 33.75
C ASN A 1075 -75.35 45.33 34.23
N GLN A 1076 -74.52 46.32 33.91
CA GLN A 1076 -74.79 47.73 34.22
C GLN A 1076 -76.04 48.25 33.49
N LEU A 1077 -76.12 48.05 32.17
CA LEU A 1077 -77.25 48.52 31.36
C LEU A 1077 -78.57 47.88 31.79
N PHE A 1078 -78.54 46.59 32.13
CA PHE A 1078 -79.72 45.89 32.63
C PHE A 1078 -80.15 46.42 34.00
N ALA A 1079 -79.21 46.68 34.91
CA ALA A 1079 -79.52 47.29 36.20
C ALA A 1079 -80.10 48.71 36.07
N GLU A 1080 -79.55 49.55 35.18
CA GLU A 1080 -80.03 50.91 34.92
C GLU A 1080 -81.47 50.94 34.37
N HIS A 1081 -81.88 49.91 33.63
CA HIS A 1081 -83.18 49.81 32.97
C HIS A 1081 -84.15 48.84 33.68
N ASN A 1082 -83.83 48.42 34.92
CA ASN A 1082 -84.61 47.47 35.72
C ASN A 1082 -84.91 46.14 35.00
N ILE A 1083 -84.00 45.68 34.14
CA ILE A 1083 -84.06 44.35 33.53
C ILE A 1083 -83.38 43.38 34.48
N GLU A 1084 -84.15 42.41 34.96
CA GLU A 1084 -83.65 41.41 35.88
C GLU A 1084 -83.01 40.24 35.12
N ILE A 1085 -81.73 39.99 35.38
CA ILE A 1085 -81.08 38.73 34.99
C ILE A 1085 -81.71 37.63 35.85
N SER A 1086 -82.35 36.66 35.21
CA SER A 1086 -83.15 35.68 35.95
C SER A 1086 -82.27 34.70 36.70
N PHE A 1087 -82.76 34.28 37.86
CA PHE A 1087 -82.28 33.13 38.61
C PHE A 1087 -83.29 31.97 38.43
N ASN A 1088 -82.96 30.78 38.93
CA ASN A 1088 -83.92 29.68 38.92
C ASN A 1088 -85.18 30.08 39.71
N GLN A 1089 -86.34 30.04 39.05
CA GLN A 1089 -87.62 30.38 39.65
C GLN A 1089 -88.34 29.09 40.02
N LEU A 1090 -88.76 28.99 41.29
CA LEU A 1090 -89.58 27.89 41.77
C LEU A 1090 -90.94 28.43 42.21
N ASP A 1091 -91.99 27.95 41.56
CA ASP A 1091 -93.35 28.16 42.04
C ASP A 1091 -93.69 27.08 43.07
N VAL A 1092 -93.81 27.48 44.34
CA VAL A 1092 -94.12 26.58 45.44
C VAL A 1092 -95.63 26.56 45.68
N PHE A 1093 -96.23 25.42 45.39
CA PHE A 1093 -97.63 25.14 45.71
C PHE A 1093 -97.69 24.37 47.03
N ILE A 1094 -98.28 24.97 48.06
CA ILE A 1094 -98.51 24.27 49.32
C ILE A 1094 -99.92 23.68 49.27
N LYS A 1095 -99.97 22.35 49.32
CA LYS A 1095 -101.21 21.60 49.34
C LYS A 1095 -101.64 21.31 50.77
N ASN A 1096 -102.83 21.76 51.16
CA ASN A 1096 -103.40 21.40 52.44
C ASN A 1096 -103.90 19.95 52.38
N GLN A 1097 -103.26 19.04 53.13
CA GLN A 1097 -103.59 17.61 53.09
C GLN A 1097 -104.97 17.26 53.66
N ALA A 1098 -105.58 18.13 54.47
CA ALA A 1098 -106.88 17.89 55.09
C ALA A 1098 -108.05 18.31 54.18
N THR A 1099 -107.89 19.38 53.39
CA THR A 1099 -108.95 19.94 52.51
C THR A 1099 -108.70 19.70 51.02
N ASN A 1100 -107.51 19.22 50.65
CA ASN A 1100 -107.05 18.98 49.29
C ASN A 1100 -106.98 20.22 48.37
N GLU A 1101 -107.12 21.42 48.95
CA GLU A 1101 -106.96 22.69 48.25
C GLU A 1101 -105.46 23.01 48.05
N GLU A 1102 -105.10 23.39 46.83
CA GLU A 1102 -103.75 23.85 46.46
C GLU A 1102 -103.74 25.37 46.36
N VAL A 1103 -102.90 26.02 47.17
CA VAL A 1103 -102.72 27.48 47.13
C VAL A 1103 -101.26 27.76 46.76
N LYS A 1104 -101.05 28.62 45.75
CA LYS A 1104 -99.72 29.12 45.40
C LYS A 1104 -99.23 29.98 46.57
N TRP A 1105 -98.22 29.49 47.30
CA TRP A 1105 -97.78 30.11 48.55
C TRP A 1105 -96.82 31.26 48.31
N ALA A 1106 -95.81 31.04 47.46
CA ALA A 1106 -94.86 32.06 47.04
C ALA A 1106 -94.23 31.68 45.69
N THR A 1107 -93.82 32.70 44.94
CA THR A 1107 -92.77 32.57 43.92
C THR A 1107 -91.48 33.05 44.57
N GLU A 1108 -90.62 32.13 44.99
CA GLU A 1108 -89.32 32.48 45.59
C GLU A 1108 -88.23 32.46 44.52
N LYS A 1109 -87.45 33.55 44.48
CA LYS A 1109 -86.22 33.62 43.69
C LYS A 1109 -85.11 32.98 44.51
N PHE A 1110 -84.70 31.77 44.15
CA PHE A 1110 -83.57 31.13 44.80
C PHE A 1110 -82.27 31.77 44.31
N ASN A 1111 -81.61 32.51 45.20
CA ASN A 1111 -80.21 32.87 45.02
C ASN A 1111 -79.40 31.73 45.64
N ASP A 1112 -78.75 30.90 44.81
CA ASP A 1112 -77.81 29.87 45.28
C ASP A 1112 -76.57 30.55 45.87
N LYS A 1113 -76.71 31.03 47.10
CA LYS A 1113 -75.62 31.27 48.05
C LYS A 1113 -76.01 30.67 49.40
N ASN A 1114 -76.13 29.34 49.40
CA ASN A 1114 -75.37 28.44 50.25
C ASN A 1114 -75.54 26.98 49.81
#